data_AF-A0AAJ4AJW3-F1
#
_entry.id   AF-A0AAJ4AJW3-F1
#
_cell.length_a   1.000
_cell.length_b   1.000
_cell.length_c   1.000
_cell.angle_alpha   90.00
_cell.angle_beta   90.00
_cell.angle_gamma   90.00
#
_symmetry.space_group_name_H-M   'P 1'
#
loop_
_entity.id
_entity.type
_entity.pdbx_description
1 polymer ?
#
loop_
_entity_poly.entity_id
_entity_poly.type
_entity_poly.pdbx_seq_one_letter_code
_entity_poly.pdbx_strand_id
1 'polypeptide(L)'
;MRKHACLLALTLGLASQAMAIPIPDDLDTELRKLIEQHSLTGEPNKGFEIPSVDSKEVKLGKLLFFSKALSGNKDVACASCHHPYLGGGDGLSLAVGTLAENEDVLGPGRKTTTGEFYVARNTPTIFNAGLYKRSLFRDARVEFVDWLDPSKGISTPDVAFGEADPNSGDTLLAAQARFPPVTASEMRGFDFMQDASNEAVRAHLAARIGDYGDAKGELFRNQWLEKFASVYGDDKSPKELVTFANITRALSAYQESMNFTDNAWNQYVNGDTSALTTSQKRGAYLYLYMPPPPSDGGNEPDFLPTQCIGCHNTDTFSQTKDSNYHRLAFPQIGPGTGEPGMETNDLGRAHRNESEADIYSFRSGTLLNIEVTGPFGHAGNYDTLEQVIDHYDDYHQILDQYIDELGWCKQPQFKDIEHCNSLFPDARENTDKAAKIIDDEIADGAPVLQKLNLSDQSKTDLVNFMKALTDPCVKSAECLQAWIPQPEDSDPDGLQLAAINYQGVPLYLPSKCSEGETLQSGGKLTRDQGECIAGSMEHFYFDIQQDNTTVYLSSRDGQGDLKLYYHPTSWASKQNALAESIGEGTEQVLIITLNQGRHYVSAISQQGYQGVSIALGTRRANKEPGEHPKAISDECVTSSPVSLGELQSGTPVCTAQGDNYYFIKVTEPNSTLEIRTRHGSGNTDLYVGPYWPSTSQFEFSSRSTDSSEYLRIDSPIPGWYFILAAGDGLNQGTSLQLDISTQQ
;
A
#
# COMPACT_ATOMS: atom_id res chain seq x y z
N MET A 1 13.20 82.43 2.20
CA MET A 1 13.76 81.07 2.25
C MET A 1 12.87 80.24 3.15
N ARG A 2 12.08 79.31 2.57
CA ARG A 2 11.20 78.39 3.31
C ARG A 2 12.06 77.32 3.97
N LYS A 3 11.88 77.06 5.27
CA LYS A 3 12.28 75.81 5.92
C LYS A 3 11.01 75.14 6.45
N HIS A 4 10.65 74.01 5.85
CA HIS A 4 9.63 73.10 6.36
C HIS A 4 10.26 72.30 7.50
N ALA A 5 9.60 72.28 8.65
CA ALA A 5 9.89 71.34 9.73
C ALA A 5 9.11 70.05 9.44
N CYS A 6 9.82 68.95 9.18
CA CYS A 6 9.26 67.62 9.11
C CYS A 6 9.15 67.09 10.55
N LEU A 7 7.93 66.86 11.04
CA LEU A 7 7.70 66.04 12.23
C LEU A 7 7.88 64.58 11.81
N LEU A 8 8.90 63.90 12.35
CA LEU A 8 8.95 62.44 12.37
C LEU A 8 7.89 61.96 13.36
N ALA A 9 6.80 61.38 12.88
CA ALA A 9 5.94 60.52 13.68
C ALA A 9 6.63 59.15 13.78
N LEU A 10 7.22 58.84 14.93
CA LEU A 10 7.62 57.48 15.27
C LEU A 10 6.33 56.69 15.57
N THR A 11 5.80 55.98 14.58
CA THR A 11 4.84 54.90 14.83
C THR A 11 5.63 53.73 15.41
N LEU A 12 5.67 53.62 16.74
CA LEU A 12 6.00 52.35 17.38
C LEU A 12 4.89 51.36 17.01
N GLY A 13 5.15 50.50 16.02
CA GLY A 13 4.39 49.28 15.84
C GLY A 13 4.61 48.41 17.08
N LEU A 14 3.59 48.29 17.92
CA LEU A 14 3.52 47.22 18.91
C LEU A 14 3.40 45.93 18.11
N ALA A 15 4.48 45.17 17.99
CA ALA A 15 4.40 43.79 17.58
C ALA A 15 3.54 43.06 18.61
N SER A 16 2.32 42.70 18.22
CA SER A 16 1.45 41.83 19.00
C SER A 16 2.18 40.49 19.16
N GLN A 17 2.69 40.20 20.36
CA GLN A 17 3.21 38.88 20.66
C GLN A 17 2.03 37.92 20.68
N ALA A 18 2.00 37.00 19.72
CA ALA A 18 1.12 35.84 19.71
C ALA A 18 1.08 35.20 21.10
N MET A 19 -0.03 35.34 21.83
CA MET A 19 -0.20 34.67 23.11
C MET A 19 -0.55 33.20 22.84
N ALA A 20 0.15 32.27 23.48
CA ALA A 20 -0.14 30.84 23.39
C ALA A 20 -1.59 30.54 23.78
N ILE A 21 -2.21 29.55 23.13
CA ILE A 21 -3.60 29.13 23.44
C ILE A 21 -3.67 28.70 24.90
N PRO A 22 -4.53 29.32 25.73
CA PRO A 22 -4.73 28.86 27.10
C PRO A 22 -5.43 27.50 27.07
N ILE A 23 -4.75 26.47 27.58
CA ILE A 23 -5.33 25.14 27.78
C ILE A 23 -6.22 25.18 29.04
N PRO A 24 -7.51 24.84 28.95
CA PRO A 24 -8.42 24.87 30.10
C PRO A 24 -8.15 23.70 31.05
N ASP A 25 -8.44 23.91 32.34
CA ASP A 25 -8.35 22.85 33.35
C ASP A 25 -9.39 21.74 33.13
N ASP A 26 -10.61 22.12 32.69
CA ASP A 26 -11.69 21.18 32.34
C ASP A 26 -11.81 21.04 30.82
N LEU A 27 -10.96 20.17 30.27
CA LEU A 27 -10.93 19.88 28.84
C LEU A 27 -12.24 19.29 28.32
N ASP A 28 -12.93 18.45 29.11
CA ASP A 28 -14.13 17.76 28.63
C ASP A 28 -15.30 18.72 28.43
N THR A 29 -15.48 19.67 29.35
CA THR A 29 -16.51 20.69 29.22
C THR A 29 -16.23 21.62 28.03
N GLU A 30 -14.99 22.08 27.85
CA GLU A 30 -14.66 23.00 26.76
C GLU A 30 -14.65 22.30 25.39
N LEU A 31 -14.16 21.06 25.30
CA LEU A 31 -14.23 20.28 24.07
C LEU A 31 -15.67 20.04 23.63
N ARG A 32 -16.60 19.76 24.55
CA ARG A 32 -18.01 19.59 24.21
C ARG A 32 -18.58 20.85 23.55
N LYS A 33 -18.22 22.05 24.04
CA LYS A 33 -18.64 23.31 23.42
C LYS A 33 -18.07 23.46 22.01
N LEU A 34 -16.80 23.12 21.81
CA LEU A 34 -16.17 23.19 20.48
C LEU A 34 -16.79 22.17 19.51
N ILE A 35 -17.06 20.95 19.94
CA ILE A 35 -17.76 19.91 19.16
C ILE A 35 -19.14 20.43 18.71
N GLU A 36 -19.92 21.00 19.64
CA GLU A 36 -21.23 21.60 19.33
C GLU A 36 -21.10 22.80 18.38
N GLN A 37 -20.14 23.70 18.64
CA GLN A 37 -19.86 24.88 17.81
C GLN A 37 -19.56 24.49 16.35
N HIS A 38 -18.78 23.42 16.16
CA HIS A 38 -18.38 22.93 14.84
C HIS A 38 -19.34 21.91 14.23
N SER A 39 -20.41 21.55 14.96
CA SER A 39 -21.42 20.56 14.52
C SER A 39 -20.83 19.19 14.18
N LEU A 40 -19.81 18.75 14.93
CA LEU A 40 -19.20 17.44 14.77
C LEU A 40 -20.10 16.38 15.41
N THR A 41 -20.32 15.26 14.71
CA THR A 41 -21.24 14.20 15.13
C THR A 41 -20.54 12.93 15.57
N GLY A 42 -19.26 12.74 15.20
CA GLY A 42 -18.55 11.48 15.43
C GLY A 42 -19.02 10.34 14.51
N GLU A 43 -19.76 10.66 13.45
CA GLU A 43 -20.30 9.71 12.48
C GLU A 43 -19.84 10.06 11.04
N PRO A 44 -18.54 9.90 10.71
CA PRO A 44 -17.98 10.30 9.39
C PRO A 44 -18.63 9.60 8.19
N ASN A 45 -19.12 8.37 8.37
CA ASN A 45 -19.78 7.58 7.34
C ASN A 45 -21.30 7.80 7.28
N LYS A 46 -21.85 8.74 8.05
CA LYS A 46 -23.28 9.03 8.05
C LYS A 46 -23.76 9.50 6.68
N GLY A 47 -24.78 8.81 6.16
CA GLY A 47 -25.38 9.10 4.85
C GLY A 47 -24.64 8.47 3.67
N PHE A 48 -23.65 7.60 3.92
CA PHE A 48 -23.03 6.78 2.90
C PHE A 48 -23.55 5.35 2.95
N GLU A 49 -23.77 4.74 1.78
CA GLU A 49 -24.01 3.31 1.66
C GLU A 49 -22.66 2.62 1.50
N ILE A 50 -22.22 1.90 2.54
CA ILE A 50 -20.94 1.20 2.53
C ILE A 50 -21.18 -0.25 2.05
N PRO A 51 -20.60 -0.67 0.92
CA PRO A 51 -20.76 -2.03 0.45
C PRO A 51 -20.06 -3.01 1.40
N SER A 52 -20.70 -4.15 1.65
CA SER A 52 -20.11 -5.22 2.45
C SER A 52 -18.88 -5.79 1.74
N VAL A 53 -17.79 -5.97 2.48
CA VAL A 53 -16.55 -6.63 2.01
C VAL A 53 -16.79 -8.05 1.48
N ASP A 54 -17.88 -8.69 1.92
CA ASP A 54 -18.27 -10.03 1.49
C ASP A 54 -19.11 -10.09 0.22
N SER A 55 -19.58 -8.93 -0.27
CA SER A 55 -20.40 -8.86 -1.47
C SER A 55 -19.62 -9.33 -2.70
N LYS A 56 -20.33 -9.91 -3.69
CA LYS A 56 -19.70 -10.42 -4.91
C LYS A 56 -19.00 -9.33 -5.72
N GLU A 57 -19.58 -8.12 -5.76
CA GLU A 57 -19.02 -6.97 -6.48
C GLU A 57 -17.72 -6.48 -5.82
N VAL A 58 -17.67 -6.41 -4.48
CA VAL A 58 -16.44 -6.10 -3.74
C VAL A 58 -15.38 -7.18 -3.94
N LYS A 59 -15.74 -8.47 -3.92
CA LYS A 59 -14.80 -9.57 -4.19
C LYS A 59 -14.24 -9.52 -5.61
N LEU A 60 -15.07 -9.20 -6.62
CA LEU A 60 -14.61 -8.96 -7.98
C LEU A 60 -13.66 -7.76 -8.04
N GLY A 61 -14.02 -6.64 -7.41
CA GLY A 61 -13.18 -5.44 -7.30
C GLY A 61 -11.84 -5.73 -6.64
N LYS A 62 -11.82 -6.50 -5.56
CA LYS A 62 -10.62 -6.95 -4.85
C LYS A 62 -9.69 -7.72 -5.78
N LEU A 63 -10.20 -8.69 -6.54
CA LEU A 63 -9.38 -9.44 -7.50
C LEU A 63 -8.81 -8.54 -8.59
N LEU A 64 -9.62 -7.63 -9.16
CA LEU A 64 -9.18 -6.68 -10.19
C LEU A 64 -8.10 -5.72 -9.64
N PHE A 65 -8.26 -5.24 -8.41
CA PHE A 65 -7.36 -4.30 -7.77
C PHE A 65 -5.94 -4.87 -7.57
N PHE A 66 -5.84 -6.19 -7.40
CA PHE A 66 -4.56 -6.89 -7.24
C PHE A 66 -4.06 -7.54 -8.54
N SER A 67 -4.83 -7.57 -9.63
CA SER A 67 -4.35 -8.12 -10.90
C SER A 67 -3.55 -7.08 -11.69
N LYS A 68 -2.39 -7.50 -12.22
CA LYS A 68 -1.59 -6.69 -13.16
C LYS A 68 -2.20 -6.65 -14.57
N ALA A 69 -3.25 -7.43 -14.87
CA ALA A 69 -3.83 -7.51 -16.22
C ALA A 69 -4.43 -6.18 -16.72
N LEU A 70 -4.74 -5.25 -15.81
CA LEU A 70 -5.20 -3.88 -16.13
C LEU A 70 -4.07 -2.91 -16.48
N SER A 71 -2.80 -3.32 -16.33
CA SER A 71 -1.63 -2.57 -16.80
C SER A 71 -1.32 -2.93 -18.26
N GLY A 72 -0.76 -2.01 -19.04
CA GLY A 72 -0.45 -2.26 -20.44
C GLY A 72 0.54 -3.41 -20.61
N ASN A 73 1.62 -3.38 -19.81
CA ASN A 73 2.71 -4.36 -19.82
C ASN A 73 2.48 -5.57 -18.90
N LYS A 74 1.36 -5.62 -18.16
CA LYS A 74 1.03 -6.63 -17.15
C LYS A 74 2.02 -6.69 -15.97
N ASP A 75 2.57 -5.54 -15.60
CA ASP A 75 3.61 -5.35 -14.58
C ASP A 75 3.19 -4.53 -13.35
N VAL A 76 2.00 -3.91 -13.37
CA VAL A 76 1.51 -3.03 -12.29
C VAL A 76 0.04 -3.31 -11.98
N ALA A 77 -0.28 -3.56 -10.72
CA ALA A 77 -1.66 -3.60 -10.21
C ALA A 77 -2.00 -2.30 -9.48
N CYS A 78 -3.29 -2.04 -9.19
CA CYS A 78 -3.66 -0.92 -8.31
C CYS A 78 -3.00 -1.06 -6.93
N ALA A 79 -2.96 -2.30 -6.40
CA ALA A 79 -2.28 -2.64 -5.15
C ALA A 79 -0.76 -2.45 -5.17
N SER A 80 -0.12 -2.31 -6.34
CA SER A 80 1.32 -2.00 -6.41
C SER A 80 1.64 -0.61 -5.86
N CYS A 81 0.66 0.30 -5.84
CA CYS A 81 0.81 1.63 -5.25
C CYS A 81 -0.16 1.89 -4.08
N HIS A 82 -1.19 1.08 -3.89
CA HIS A 82 -2.23 1.29 -2.88
C HIS A 82 -2.45 0.06 -1.98
N HIS A 83 -1.37 -0.51 -1.46
CA HIS A 83 -1.45 -1.75 -0.69
C HIS A 83 -2.01 -1.49 0.73
N PRO A 84 -3.01 -2.25 1.23
CA PRO A 84 -3.58 -2.02 2.56
C PRO A 84 -2.55 -2.03 3.70
N TYR A 85 -1.54 -2.92 3.65
CA TYR A 85 -0.44 -2.95 4.65
C TYR A 85 0.53 -1.75 4.63
N LEU A 86 0.42 -0.89 3.62
CA LEU A 86 1.17 0.36 3.52
C LEU A 86 0.22 1.57 3.74
N GLY A 87 -0.82 1.38 4.55
CA GLY A 87 -1.82 2.40 4.84
C GLY A 87 -2.72 2.72 3.65
N GLY A 88 -2.84 1.83 2.67
CA GLY A 88 -3.59 2.11 1.43
C GLY A 88 -2.87 3.05 0.45
N GLY A 89 -1.60 3.39 0.73
CA GLY A 89 -0.65 4.01 -0.21
C GLY A 89 0.49 3.04 -0.53
N ASP A 90 1.66 3.58 -0.87
CA ASP A 90 2.86 2.79 -1.21
C ASP A 90 4.01 2.97 -0.22
N GLY A 91 3.88 3.83 0.79
CA GLY A 91 4.94 4.12 1.76
C GLY A 91 6.19 4.76 1.13
N LEU A 92 6.05 5.40 -0.04
CA LEU A 92 7.13 6.08 -0.76
C LEU A 92 6.82 7.57 -0.92
N SER A 93 7.85 8.40 -1.05
CA SER A 93 7.67 9.83 -1.33
C SER A 93 7.09 10.02 -2.73
N LEU A 94 7.70 9.38 -3.74
CA LEU A 94 7.23 9.37 -5.12
C LEU A 94 7.00 7.95 -5.58
N ALA A 95 5.83 7.67 -6.16
CA ALA A 95 5.52 6.33 -6.63
C ALA A 95 6.47 5.91 -7.77
N VAL A 96 6.82 4.64 -7.82
CA VAL A 96 7.60 4.06 -8.94
C VAL A 96 6.71 3.89 -10.18
N GLY A 97 5.47 3.42 -10.00
CA GLY A 97 4.57 3.10 -11.11
C GLY A 97 5.10 1.94 -11.95
N THR A 98 5.21 2.15 -13.28
CA THR A 98 5.81 1.19 -14.23
C THR A 98 7.34 1.16 -14.14
N LEU A 99 7.99 0.24 -14.89
CA LEU A 99 9.45 0.11 -14.95
C LEU A 99 10.09 -0.22 -13.58
N ALA A 100 9.38 -0.95 -12.71
CA ALA A 100 9.98 -1.45 -11.48
C ALA A 100 11.03 -2.53 -11.78
N GLU A 101 12.17 -2.53 -11.07
CA GLU A 101 13.17 -3.61 -11.19
C GLU A 101 12.57 -4.98 -10.83
N ASN A 102 11.67 -4.98 -9.85
CA ASN A 102 10.85 -6.12 -9.48
C ASN A 102 9.42 -5.62 -9.20
N GLU A 103 8.48 -6.07 -10.03
CA GLU A 103 7.05 -5.70 -9.98
C GLU A 103 6.33 -6.08 -8.68
N ASP A 104 6.87 -7.05 -7.94
CA ASP A 104 6.28 -7.53 -6.69
C ASP A 104 6.87 -6.83 -5.44
N VAL A 105 8.02 -6.15 -5.55
CA VAL A 105 8.61 -5.39 -4.43
C VAL A 105 7.83 -4.10 -4.22
N LEU A 106 7.27 -3.93 -3.02
CA LEU A 106 6.52 -2.74 -2.61
C LEU A 106 7.18 -2.02 -1.43
N GLY A 107 6.85 -0.75 -1.23
CA GLY A 107 7.38 0.04 -0.13
C GLY A 107 8.85 0.45 -0.28
N PRO A 108 9.48 0.90 0.82
CA PRO A 108 10.89 1.25 0.84
C PRO A 108 11.79 0.15 0.25
N GLY A 109 12.70 0.55 -0.65
CA GLY A 109 13.56 -0.36 -1.40
C GLY A 109 13.03 -0.73 -2.80
N ARG A 110 11.79 -0.36 -3.15
CA ARG A 110 11.30 -0.45 -4.53
C ARG A 110 12.04 0.55 -5.43
N LYS A 111 12.57 0.07 -6.55
CA LYS A 111 13.41 0.84 -7.49
C LYS A 111 12.89 0.76 -8.91
N THR A 112 13.23 1.77 -9.72
CA THR A 112 12.98 1.78 -11.16
C THR A 112 14.18 1.18 -11.90
N THR A 113 13.96 0.53 -13.03
CA THR A 113 15.03 -0.01 -13.89
C THR A 113 15.88 1.09 -14.54
N THR A 114 15.41 2.34 -14.50
CA THR A 114 16.06 3.49 -15.12
C THR A 114 16.82 4.37 -14.12
N GLY A 115 16.55 4.23 -12.82
CA GLY A 115 17.04 5.14 -11.78
C GLY A 115 16.27 6.47 -11.69
N GLU A 116 15.29 6.69 -12.58
CA GLU A 116 14.49 7.92 -12.65
C GLU A 116 13.13 7.76 -11.97
N PHE A 117 12.50 8.89 -11.61
CA PHE A 117 11.14 8.96 -11.02
C PHE A 117 10.17 9.61 -12.00
N TYR A 118 9.07 8.92 -12.32
CA TYR A 118 8.11 9.37 -13.35
C TYR A 118 6.74 9.79 -12.80
N VAL A 119 6.41 9.43 -11.57
CA VAL A 119 5.15 9.84 -10.93
C VAL A 119 5.43 11.07 -10.08
N ALA A 120 4.70 12.14 -10.35
CA ALA A 120 4.96 13.47 -9.78
C ALA A 120 4.61 13.64 -8.30
N ARG A 121 3.80 12.73 -7.74
CA ARG A 121 3.16 12.92 -6.45
C ARG A 121 3.21 11.64 -5.62
N ASN A 122 3.16 11.82 -4.31
CA ASN A 122 2.94 10.74 -3.36
C ASN A 122 1.55 10.12 -3.58
N THR A 123 1.52 8.79 -3.48
CA THR A 123 0.31 8.00 -3.60
C THR A 123 -0.60 8.20 -2.37
N PRO A 124 -1.80 8.79 -2.51
CA PRO A 124 -2.70 8.98 -1.38
C PRO A 124 -3.28 7.65 -0.91
N THR A 125 -3.68 7.58 0.37
CA THR A 125 -4.41 6.43 0.90
C THR A 125 -5.76 6.21 0.19
N ILE A 126 -6.12 4.95 -0.02
CA ILE A 126 -7.48 4.53 -0.42
C ILE A 126 -8.43 4.34 0.77
N PHE A 127 -7.92 4.34 2.00
CA PHE A 127 -8.75 4.22 3.20
C PHE A 127 -9.73 5.39 3.27
N ASN A 128 -11.00 5.08 3.47
CA ASN A 128 -12.10 6.05 3.51
C ASN A 128 -12.25 6.90 2.24
N ALA A 129 -11.65 6.52 1.11
CA ALA A 129 -11.74 7.30 -0.13
C ALA A 129 -13.19 7.39 -0.67
N GLY A 130 -14.05 6.42 -0.32
CA GLY A 130 -15.48 6.47 -0.60
C GLY A 130 -16.24 7.59 0.13
N LEU A 131 -15.62 8.25 1.13
CA LEU A 131 -16.24 9.33 1.89
C LEU A 131 -16.02 10.72 1.29
N TYR A 132 -15.27 10.86 0.20
CA TYR A 132 -15.11 12.14 -0.49
C TYR A 132 -16.38 12.54 -1.23
N LYS A 133 -16.88 13.76 -0.98
CA LYS A 133 -18.13 14.28 -1.58
C LYS A 133 -17.92 15.30 -2.69
N ARG A 134 -16.68 15.70 -3.00
CA ARG A 134 -16.39 16.80 -3.93
C ARG A 134 -15.47 16.38 -5.07
N SER A 135 -14.29 15.89 -4.75
CA SER A 135 -13.27 15.57 -5.74
C SER A 135 -12.24 14.55 -5.26
N LEU A 136 -11.56 13.92 -6.21
CA LEU A 136 -10.43 12.99 -6.03
C LEU A 136 -9.19 13.47 -6.80
N PHE A 137 -8.07 12.78 -6.60
CA PHE A 137 -6.71 13.25 -6.88
C PHE A 137 -6.29 14.46 -6.03
N ARG A 138 -4.99 14.75 -6.00
CA ARG A 138 -4.42 15.88 -5.25
C ARG A 138 -4.73 17.24 -5.92
N ASP A 139 -4.86 17.27 -7.24
CA ASP A 139 -5.24 18.45 -8.04
C ASP A 139 -6.75 18.59 -8.28
N ALA A 140 -7.55 17.67 -7.72
CA ALA A 140 -8.99 17.62 -7.91
C ALA A 140 -9.44 17.47 -9.37
N ARG A 141 -8.64 16.83 -10.23
CA ARG A 141 -8.98 16.69 -11.66
C ARG A 141 -10.21 15.82 -11.95
N VAL A 142 -10.66 15.03 -10.95
CA VAL A 142 -11.95 14.32 -10.97
C VAL A 142 -12.82 14.95 -9.89
N GLU A 143 -13.89 15.63 -10.29
CA GLU A 143 -14.75 16.38 -9.36
C GLU A 143 -16.20 16.44 -9.84
N PHE A 144 -17.15 16.54 -8.92
CA PHE A 144 -18.52 16.86 -9.29
C PHE A 144 -18.59 18.26 -9.91
N VAL A 145 -19.31 18.38 -11.03
CA VAL A 145 -19.58 19.68 -11.68
C VAL A 145 -20.27 20.63 -10.70
N ASP A 146 -21.20 20.08 -9.92
CA ASP A 146 -21.79 20.71 -8.74
C ASP A 146 -21.82 19.68 -7.60
N TRP A 147 -21.00 19.88 -6.58
CA TRP A 147 -20.92 18.95 -5.45
C TRP A 147 -22.16 19.02 -4.52
N LEU A 148 -22.96 20.08 -4.61
CA LEU A 148 -24.26 20.18 -3.92
C LEU A 148 -25.38 19.49 -4.68
N ASP A 149 -25.21 19.30 -6.00
CA ASP A 149 -26.12 18.56 -6.87
C ASP A 149 -25.33 17.52 -7.71
N PRO A 150 -24.94 16.37 -7.11
CA PRO A 150 -24.21 15.32 -7.82
C PRO A 150 -24.87 14.82 -9.11
N SER A 151 -26.18 15.06 -9.29
CA SER A 151 -26.91 14.72 -10.53
C SER A 151 -26.43 15.50 -11.76
N LYS A 152 -25.68 16.59 -11.57
CA LYS A 152 -25.02 17.33 -12.65
C LYS A 152 -23.86 16.59 -13.29
N GLY A 153 -23.40 15.49 -12.69
CA GLY A 153 -22.33 14.67 -13.21
C GLY A 153 -20.94 15.07 -12.72
N ILE A 154 -19.94 14.34 -13.21
CA ILE A 154 -18.54 14.45 -12.78
C ILE A 154 -17.72 14.97 -13.95
N SER A 155 -16.92 16.01 -13.71
CA SER A 155 -15.89 16.49 -14.64
C SER A 155 -14.61 15.67 -14.45
N THR A 156 -14.02 15.23 -15.56
CA THR A 156 -12.79 14.43 -15.59
C THR A 156 -11.80 15.02 -16.61
N PRO A 157 -10.54 14.55 -16.66
CA PRO A 157 -9.59 14.93 -17.71
C PRO A 157 -9.96 14.53 -19.15
N ASP A 158 -10.95 13.67 -19.38
CA ASP A 158 -11.33 13.26 -20.75
C ASP A 158 -12.26 14.28 -21.43
N VAL A 159 -12.70 15.33 -20.71
CA VAL A 159 -13.56 16.42 -21.21
C VAL A 159 -13.00 17.79 -20.79
N ALA A 160 -13.53 18.87 -21.38
CA ALA A 160 -13.15 20.22 -20.97
C ALA A 160 -13.50 20.49 -19.50
N PHE A 161 -12.77 21.40 -18.84
CA PHE A 161 -13.02 21.73 -17.43
C PHE A 161 -14.44 22.23 -17.21
N GLY A 162 -15.13 21.67 -16.22
CA GLY A 162 -16.50 22.06 -15.86
C GLY A 162 -17.61 21.39 -16.68
N GLU A 163 -17.25 20.54 -17.65
CA GLU A 163 -18.21 19.71 -18.37
C GLU A 163 -18.42 18.36 -17.68
N ALA A 164 -19.66 17.86 -17.72
CA ALA A 164 -19.96 16.52 -17.22
C ALA A 164 -19.48 15.46 -18.22
N ASP A 165 -18.62 14.55 -17.77
CA ASP A 165 -18.16 13.41 -18.55
C ASP A 165 -19.24 12.31 -18.57
N PRO A 166 -19.82 11.98 -19.75
CA PRO A 166 -20.85 10.95 -19.83
C PRO A 166 -20.36 9.53 -19.47
N ASN A 167 -19.05 9.31 -19.44
CA ASN A 167 -18.42 8.04 -19.14
C ASN A 167 -17.81 7.99 -17.73
N SER A 168 -18.08 8.98 -16.86
CA SER A 168 -17.53 9.03 -15.50
C SER A 168 -17.94 7.83 -14.63
N GLY A 169 -19.07 7.19 -14.93
CA GLY A 169 -19.73 6.28 -14.00
C GLY A 169 -20.46 7.02 -12.89
N ASP A 170 -20.93 6.27 -11.90
CA ASP A 170 -21.89 6.76 -10.88
C ASP A 170 -21.22 7.40 -9.66
N THR A 171 -19.92 7.19 -9.47
CA THR A 171 -19.18 7.63 -8.28
C THR A 171 -17.85 8.28 -8.66
N LEU A 172 -17.31 9.12 -7.75
CA LEU A 172 -15.99 9.71 -7.94
C LEU A 172 -14.90 8.62 -8.08
N LEU A 173 -14.99 7.54 -7.32
CA LEU A 173 -14.02 6.43 -7.37
C LEU A 173 -14.08 5.67 -8.69
N ALA A 174 -15.27 5.40 -9.23
CA ALA A 174 -15.42 4.81 -10.55
C ALA A 174 -14.84 5.71 -11.65
N ALA A 175 -15.02 7.03 -11.53
CA ALA A 175 -14.43 8.01 -12.45
C ALA A 175 -12.90 8.04 -12.33
N GLN A 176 -12.37 8.09 -11.09
CA GLN A 176 -10.94 8.12 -10.79
C GLN A 176 -10.22 6.88 -11.31
N ALA A 177 -10.80 5.69 -11.15
CA ALA A 177 -10.22 4.42 -11.57
C ALA A 177 -9.99 4.31 -13.09
N ARG A 178 -10.52 5.25 -13.89
CA ARG A 178 -10.31 5.30 -15.35
C ARG A 178 -8.96 5.85 -15.78
N PHE A 179 -8.22 6.52 -14.89
CA PHE A 179 -7.02 7.27 -15.28
C PHE A 179 -5.70 6.51 -15.08
N PRO A 180 -5.45 5.81 -13.96
CA PRO A 180 -4.20 5.06 -13.80
C PRO A 180 -3.88 4.08 -14.94
N PRO A 181 -4.86 3.28 -15.46
CA PRO A 181 -4.64 2.36 -16.58
C PRO A 181 -4.21 2.99 -17.91
N VAL A 182 -4.40 4.31 -18.09
CA VAL A 182 -4.03 5.03 -19.31
C VAL A 182 -2.82 5.95 -19.13
N THR A 183 -2.40 6.22 -17.88
CA THR A 183 -1.20 7.02 -17.59
C THR A 183 0.07 6.18 -17.79
N ALA A 184 0.99 6.65 -18.63
CA ALA A 184 2.22 5.92 -18.98
C ALA A 184 3.07 5.59 -17.75
N SER A 185 3.31 6.58 -16.88
CA SER A 185 4.13 6.41 -15.69
C SER A 185 3.46 5.58 -14.59
N GLU A 186 2.13 5.41 -14.60
CA GLU A 186 1.40 4.67 -13.56
C GLU A 186 1.19 3.20 -13.94
N MET A 187 0.29 2.89 -14.89
CA MET A 187 -0.05 1.49 -15.25
C MET A 187 0.01 1.20 -16.76
N ARG A 188 -0.09 2.19 -17.64
CA ARG A 188 -0.09 1.92 -19.09
C ARG A 188 1.27 1.41 -19.57
N GLY A 189 2.35 2.00 -19.07
CA GLY A 189 3.68 1.86 -19.63
C GLY A 189 3.89 2.79 -20.83
N PHE A 190 5.16 2.99 -21.21
CA PHE A 190 5.54 3.94 -22.24
C PHE A 190 5.36 3.40 -23.67
N ASP A 191 5.38 2.08 -23.86
CA ASP A 191 5.30 1.45 -25.19
C ASP A 191 3.88 0.99 -25.56
N PHE A 192 3.11 0.50 -24.58
CA PHE A 192 1.82 -0.11 -24.82
C PHE A 192 0.81 0.91 -25.35
N MET A 193 0.41 0.71 -26.62
CA MET A 193 -0.56 1.57 -27.30
C MET A 193 -0.21 3.07 -27.16
N GLN A 194 1.07 3.42 -27.28
CA GLN A 194 1.59 4.77 -27.01
C GLN A 194 0.81 5.89 -27.76
N ASP A 195 0.40 5.61 -29.00
CA ASP A 195 -0.28 6.54 -29.93
C ASP A 195 -1.81 6.40 -29.92
N ALA A 196 -2.37 5.53 -29.07
CA ALA A 196 -3.80 5.32 -28.98
C ALA A 196 -4.47 6.33 -28.04
N SER A 197 -5.74 6.64 -28.30
CA SER A 197 -6.56 7.41 -27.37
C SER A 197 -6.77 6.66 -26.04
N ASN A 198 -7.00 7.39 -24.95
CA ASN A 198 -7.36 6.80 -23.64
C ASN A 198 -8.52 5.81 -23.75
N GLU A 199 -9.54 6.13 -24.56
CA GLU A 199 -10.69 5.25 -24.77
C GLU A 199 -10.32 3.94 -25.48
N ALA A 200 -9.43 4.01 -26.47
CA ALA A 200 -8.94 2.80 -27.14
C ALA A 200 -8.13 1.90 -26.19
N VAL A 201 -7.31 2.48 -25.32
CA VAL A 201 -6.56 1.74 -24.29
C VAL A 201 -7.53 1.02 -23.34
N ARG A 202 -8.52 1.73 -22.80
CA ARG A 202 -9.53 1.14 -21.89
C ARG A 202 -10.36 0.05 -22.56
N ALA A 203 -10.77 0.26 -23.81
CA ALA A 203 -11.49 -0.73 -24.60
C ALA A 203 -10.65 -2.00 -24.81
N HIS A 204 -9.34 -1.84 -25.09
CA HIS A 204 -8.40 -2.96 -25.22
C HIS A 204 -8.23 -3.73 -23.91
N LEU A 205 -8.05 -3.03 -22.79
CA LEU A 205 -7.92 -3.65 -21.48
C LEU A 205 -9.19 -4.42 -21.08
N ALA A 206 -10.38 -3.87 -21.34
CA ALA A 206 -11.64 -4.60 -21.12
C ALA A 206 -11.75 -5.84 -22.01
N ALA A 207 -11.33 -5.74 -23.28
CA ALA A 207 -11.31 -6.85 -24.22
C ALA A 207 -10.33 -7.96 -23.80
N ARG A 208 -9.18 -7.61 -23.22
CA ARG A 208 -8.22 -8.55 -22.62
C ARG A 208 -8.85 -9.33 -21.47
N ILE A 209 -9.43 -8.63 -20.50
CA ILE A 209 -10.09 -9.26 -19.34
C ILE A 209 -11.26 -10.15 -19.81
N GLY A 210 -12.04 -9.69 -20.79
CA GLY A 210 -13.20 -10.41 -21.30
C GLY A 210 -12.92 -11.49 -22.35
N ASP A 211 -11.66 -11.65 -22.78
CA ASP A 211 -11.23 -12.56 -23.84
C ASP A 211 -11.99 -12.42 -25.17
N TYR A 212 -12.11 -11.19 -25.68
CA TYR A 212 -12.80 -10.91 -26.94
C TYR A 212 -12.07 -9.89 -27.81
N GLY A 213 -12.53 -9.72 -29.05
CA GLY A 213 -11.98 -8.73 -29.98
C GLY A 213 -10.49 -8.97 -30.30
N ASP A 214 -9.75 -7.89 -30.46
CA ASP A 214 -8.33 -7.93 -30.84
C ASP A 214 -7.39 -8.33 -29.69
N ALA A 215 -7.87 -8.26 -28.44
CA ALA A 215 -7.12 -8.65 -27.24
C ALA A 215 -7.37 -10.10 -26.80
N LYS A 216 -8.09 -10.88 -27.60
CA LYS A 216 -8.40 -12.28 -27.31
C LYS A 216 -7.11 -13.11 -27.21
N GLY A 217 -6.97 -13.90 -26.15
CA GLY A 217 -5.81 -14.76 -25.90
C GLY A 217 -4.59 -14.04 -25.34
N GLU A 218 -4.70 -12.76 -24.96
CA GLU A 218 -3.60 -12.02 -24.32
C GLU A 218 -3.30 -12.46 -22.88
N LEU A 219 -4.23 -13.16 -22.24
CA LEU A 219 -4.09 -13.78 -20.93
C LEU A 219 -3.98 -15.29 -21.11
N PHE A 220 -2.91 -15.90 -20.60
CA PHE A 220 -2.66 -17.34 -20.71
C PHE A 220 -3.74 -18.15 -19.97
N ARG A 221 -4.06 -17.73 -18.74
CA ARG A 221 -5.22 -18.16 -17.97
C ARG A 221 -6.24 -17.04 -17.99
N ASN A 222 -7.51 -17.32 -18.23
CA ASN A 222 -8.56 -16.32 -18.09
C ASN A 222 -9.86 -16.95 -17.56
N GLN A 223 -10.16 -16.67 -16.30
CA GLN A 223 -11.38 -17.08 -15.60
C GLN A 223 -12.26 -15.89 -15.21
N TRP A 224 -12.01 -14.70 -15.78
CA TRP A 224 -12.72 -13.47 -15.42
C TRP A 224 -14.19 -13.51 -15.78
N LEU A 225 -14.56 -14.09 -16.92
CA LEU A 225 -15.94 -14.10 -17.39
C LEU A 225 -16.93 -14.67 -16.36
N GLU A 226 -16.56 -15.76 -15.68
CA GLU A 226 -17.39 -16.36 -14.63
C GLU A 226 -17.53 -15.41 -13.42
N LYS A 227 -16.44 -14.74 -13.02
CA LYS A 227 -16.47 -13.76 -11.92
C LYS A 227 -17.40 -12.59 -12.25
N PHE A 228 -17.31 -12.04 -13.47
CA PHE A 228 -18.20 -10.96 -13.92
C PHE A 228 -19.65 -11.41 -14.05
N ALA A 229 -19.91 -12.60 -14.60
CA ALA A 229 -21.26 -13.15 -14.71
C ALA A 229 -21.92 -13.33 -13.34
N SER A 230 -21.15 -13.69 -12.31
CA SER A 230 -21.64 -13.86 -10.94
C SER A 230 -22.19 -12.56 -10.30
N VAL A 231 -21.80 -11.40 -10.83
CA VAL A 231 -22.20 -10.05 -10.38
C VAL A 231 -23.22 -9.42 -11.33
N TYR A 232 -22.98 -9.47 -12.64
CA TYR A 232 -23.71 -8.68 -13.64
C TYR A 232 -24.71 -9.47 -14.51
N GLY A 233 -24.88 -10.78 -14.23
CA GLY A 233 -25.78 -11.69 -14.92
C GLY A 233 -25.05 -12.66 -15.87
N ASP A 234 -25.66 -13.81 -16.14
CA ASP A 234 -25.12 -14.87 -17.00
C ASP A 234 -25.77 -14.93 -18.41
N ASP A 235 -26.72 -14.04 -18.68
CA ASP A 235 -27.50 -13.97 -19.93
C ASP A 235 -26.87 -13.10 -21.03
N LYS A 236 -25.77 -12.42 -20.72
CA LYS A 236 -25.10 -11.44 -21.59
C LYS A 236 -23.83 -12.01 -22.22
N SER A 237 -23.44 -11.46 -23.37
CA SER A 237 -22.16 -11.82 -24.00
C SER A 237 -20.95 -11.33 -23.18
N PRO A 238 -19.74 -11.89 -23.36
CA PRO A 238 -18.54 -11.40 -22.69
C PRO A 238 -18.28 -9.91 -22.88
N LYS A 239 -18.60 -9.36 -24.06
CA LYS A 239 -18.43 -7.94 -24.39
C LYS A 239 -19.42 -7.03 -23.64
N GLU A 240 -20.60 -7.55 -23.29
CA GLU A 240 -21.61 -6.82 -22.51
C GLU A 240 -21.37 -6.92 -21.00
N LEU A 241 -20.71 -8.00 -20.54
CA LEU A 241 -20.38 -8.22 -19.13
C LEU A 241 -19.08 -7.52 -18.72
N VAL A 242 -18.02 -7.74 -19.49
CA VAL A 242 -16.69 -7.24 -19.18
C VAL A 242 -16.46 -5.95 -19.96
N THR A 243 -17.13 -4.89 -19.52
CA THR A 243 -16.93 -3.53 -20.01
C THR A 243 -15.99 -2.78 -19.06
N PHE A 244 -15.33 -1.73 -19.56
CA PHE A 244 -14.49 -0.91 -18.69
C PHE A 244 -15.30 -0.20 -17.60
N ALA A 245 -16.56 0.14 -17.87
CA ALA A 245 -17.49 0.67 -16.87
C ALA A 245 -17.77 -0.32 -15.73
N ASN A 246 -17.98 -1.61 -16.04
CA ASN A 246 -18.17 -2.65 -15.02
C ASN A 246 -16.88 -2.96 -14.25
N ILE A 247 -15.71 -2.83 -14.89
CA ILE A 247 -14.40 -2.91 -14.23
C ILE A 247 -14.27 -1.80 -13.19
N THR A 248 -14.47 -0.53 -13.57
CA THR A 248 -14.31 0.59 -12.65
C THR A 248 -15.39 0.64 -11.58
N ARG A 249 -16.61 0.17 -11.88
CA ARG A 249 -17.67 -0.02 -10.89
C ARG A 249 -17.28 -1.02 -9.80
N ALA A 250 -16.75 -2.19 -10.18
CA ALA A 250 -16.28 -3.18 -9.21
C ALA A 250 -15.09 -2.65 -8.38
N LEU A 251 -14.12 -1.96 -9.01
CA LEU A 251 -13.02 -1.29 -8.32
C LEU A 251 -13.52 -0.22 -7.33
N SER A 252 -14.57 0.53 -7.70
CA SER A 252 -15.21 1.51 -6.81
C SER A 252 -15.81 0.83 -5.58
N ALA A 253 -16.61 -0.22 -5.77
CA ALA A 253 -17.23 -0.94 -4.66
C ALA A 253 -16.18 -1.48 -3.67
N TYR A 254 -15.08 -2.05 -4.18
CA TYR A 254 -13.98 -2.51 -3.34
C TYR A 254 -13.36 -1.38 -2.51
N GLN A 255 -13.04 -0.24 -3.13
CA GLN A 255 -12.47 0.91 -2.42
C GLN A 255 -13.46 1.53 -1.42
N GLU A 256 -14.76 1.60 -1.75
CA GLU A 256 -15.82 2.10 -0.87
C GLU A 256 -16.01 1.20 0.37
N SER A 257 -15.73 -0.09 0.26
CA SER A 257 -15.82 -1.03 1.39
C SER A 257 -14.75 -0.78 2.48
N MET A 258 -13.67 -0.06 2.17
CA MET A 258 -12.60 0.28 3.12
C MET A 258 -12.98 1.48 4.01
N ASN A 259 -14.05 1.31 4.79
CA ASN A 259 -14.52 2.31 5.72
C ASN A 259 -13.98 2.05 7.13
N PHE A 260 -12.84 2.68 7.45
CA PHE A 260 -12.17 2.61 8.75
C PHE A 260 -12.44 3.88 9.55
N THR A 261 -13.47 3.87 10.39
CA THR A 261 -13.98 5.04 11.11
C THR A 261 -14.23 4.80 12.60
N ASP A 262 -13.99 3.59 13.10
CA ASP A 262 -14.14 3.27 14.53
C ASP A 262 -12.87 3.67 15.28
N ASN A 263 -12.78 4.96 15.64
CA ASN A 263 -11.61 5.53 16.30
C ASN A 263 -11.98 6.22 17.62
N ALA A 264 -10.96 6.47 18.45
CA ALA A 264 -11.11 7.02 19.79
C ALA A 264 -11.75 8.42 19.80
N TRP A 265 -11.49 9.25 18.78
CA TRP A 265 -12.14 10.56 18.65
C TRP A 265 -13.66 10.43 18.45
N ASN A 266 -14.10 9.55 17.55
CA ASN A 266 -15.51 9.34 17.29
C ASN A 266 -16.24 8.76 18.52
N GLN A 267 -15.60 7.86 19.27
CA GLN A 267 -16.12 7.35 20.54
C GLN A 267 -16.26 8.48 21.59
N TYR A 268 -15.30 9.40 21.64
CA TYR A 268 -15.33 10.57 22.51
C TYR A 268 -16.46 11.55 22.18
N VAL A 269 -16.63 11.88 20.89
CA VAL A 269 -17.75 12.74 20.43
C VAL A 269 -19.11 12.11 20.77
N ASN A 270 -19.20 10.78 20.69
CA ASN A 270 -20.40 10.01 21.06
C ASN A 270 -20.60 9.83 22.57
N GLY A 271 -19.75 10.43 23.41
CA GLY A 271 -19.95 10.56 24.85
C GLY A 271 -19.02 9.71 25.73
N ASP A 272 -18.13 8.89 25.16
CA ASP A 272 -17.11 8.20 25.94
C ASP A 272 -15.93 9.12 26.24
N THR A 273 -16.02 9.87 27.34
CA THR A 273 -14.95 10.78 27.77
C THR A 273 -13.64 10.06 28.15
N SER A 274 -13.65 8.72 28.27
CA SER A 274 -12.46 7.92 28.58
C SER A 274 -11.73 7.41 27.34
N ALA A 275 -12.32 7.54 26.14
CA ALA A 275 -11.71 7.12 24.89
C ALA A 275 -10.43 7.91 24.55
N LEU A 276 -10.31 9.16 25.01
CA LEU A 276 -9.12 9.98 24.83
C LEU A 276 -8.29 10.11 26.11
N THR A 277 -6.98 9.99 25.95
CA THR A 277 -5.99 10.40 26.95
C THR A 277 -5.99 11.93 27.14
N THR A 278 -5.44 12.42 28.25
CA THR A 278 -5.34 13.86 28.50
C THR A 278 -4.53 14.60 27.41
N SER A 279 -3.47 14.00 26.87
CA SER A 279 -2.69 14.59 25.78
C SER A 279 -3.52 14.71 24.50
N GLN A 280 -4.28 13.67 24.15
CA GLN A 280 -5.20 13.69 23.00
C GLN A 280 -6.29 14.75 23.17
N LYS A 281 -6.83 14.94 24.38
CA LYS A 281 -7.82 16.00 24.67
C LYS A 281 -7.22 17.40 24.50
N ARG A 282 -5.99 17.64 24.99
CA ARG A 282 -5.29 18.91 24.76
C ARG A 282 -5.06 19.16 23.27
N GLY A 283 -4.65 18.13 22.53
CA GLY A 283 -4.47 18.20 21.08
C GLY A 283 -5.76 18.49 20.33
N ALA A 284 -6.86 17.83 20.68
CA ALA A 284 -8.18 18.09 20.13
C ALA A 284 -8.62 19.53 20.39
N TYR A 285 -8.35 20.05 21.60
CA TYR A 285 -8.69 21.43 21.95
C TYR A 285 -7.88 22.41 21.11
N LEU A 286 -6.56 22.22 21.01
CA LEU A 286 -5.69 23.00 20.14
C LEU A 286 -6.15 22.95 18.68
N TYR A 287 -6.55 21.78 18.19
CA TYR A 287 -7.02 21.60 16.82
C TYR A 287 -8.33 22.35 16.52
N LEU A 288 -9.30 22.30 17.45
CA LEU A 288 -10.65 22.85 17.28
C LEU A 288 -10.78 24.32 17.67
N TYR A 289 -9.85 24.84 18.47
CA TYR A 289 -9.94 26.20 18.99
C TYR A 289 -9.83 27.23 17.87
N MET A 290 -10.84 28.08 17.75
CA MET A 290 -10.78 29.32 16.98
C MET A 290 -11.03 30.50 17.92
N PRO A 291 -10.18 31.53 17.93
CA PRO A 291 -10.37 32.68 18.78
C PRO A 291 -11.62 33.47 18.36
N PRO A 292 -12.20 34.25 19.30
CA PRO A 292 -13.39 35.04 19.01
C PRO A 292 -13.12 36.11 17.95
N PRO A 293 -14.19 36.61 17.28
CA PRO A 293 -14.09 37.72 16.33
C PRO A 293 -13.35 38.93 16.94
N PRO A 294 -12.71 39.75 16.10
CA PRO A 294 -11.81 40.82 16.52
C PRO A 294 -12.53 41.86 17.37
N SER A 295 -11.76 42.52 18.21
CA SER A 295 -12.26 43.50 19.17
C SER A 295 -12.89 44.75 18.53
N ASP A 296 -12.69 44.93 17.21
CA ASP A 296 -13.20 46.03 16.40
C ASP A 296 -14.57 45.75 15.73
N GLY A 297 -15.13 44.54 15.92
CA GLY A 297 -16.41 44.14 15.35
C GLY A 297 -16.35 43.64 13.90
N GLY A 298 -15.16 43.33 13.37
CA GLY A 298 -15.00 42.54 12.16
C GLY A 298 -15.43 41.08 12.31
N ASN A 299 -15.33 40.31 11.22
CA ASN A 299 -15.68 38.88 11.22
C ASN A 299 -14.47 37.95 11.42
N GLU A 300 -13.25 38.43 11.13
CA GLU A 300 -12.02 37.63 11.11
C GLU A 300 -11.15 37.92 12.35
N PRO A 301 -10.80 36.92 13.19
CA PRO A 301 -10.07 37.15 14.44
C PRO A 301 -8.73 37.89 14.24
N ASP A 302 -8.37 38.76 15.21
CA ASP A 302 -7.12 39.55 15.20
C ASP A 302 -5.83 38.69 15.23
N PHE A 303 -5.95 37.41 15.56
CA PHE A 303 -4.87 36.42 15.67
C PHE A 303 -5.48 35.02 15.62
N LEU A 304 -4.92 34.07 14.86
CA LEU A 304 -5.38 32.66 14.80
C LEU A 304 -4.26 31.70 15.22
N PRO A 305 -4.30 31.15 16.44
CA PRO A 305 -3.21 30.34 16.97
C PRO A 305 -3.15 28.91 16.42
N THR A 306 -4.23 28.39 15.82
CA THR A 306 -4.27 27.11 15.09
C THR A 306 -5.40 27.15 14.05
N GLN A 307 -5.12 26.64 12.84
CA GLN A 307 -6.04 26.74 11.69
C GLN A 307 -6.47 25.39 11.13
N CYS A 308 -6.19 24.31 11.86
CA CYS A 308 -6.43 22.94 11.40
C CYS A 308 -7.92 22.72 11.08
N ILE A 309 -8.80 23.10 12.02
CA ILE A 309 -10.26 23.03 11.84
C ILE A 309 -10.79 24.02 10.80
N GLY A 310 -10.01 24.99 10.32
CA GLY A 310 -10.42 25.88 9.23
C GLY A 310 -10.58 25.11 7.92
N CYS A 311 -9.66 24.18 7.64
CA CYS A 311 -9.66 23.36 6.43
C CYS A 311 -10.25 21.96 6.68
N HIS A 312 -9.93 21.32 7.80
CA HIS A 312 -10.32 19.93 8.08
C HIS A 312 -11.54 19.88 9.01
N ASN A 313 -12.68 20.36 8.51
CA ASN A 313 -13.80 20.86 9.34
C ASN A 313 -15.04 19.97 9.42
N THR A 314 -14.94 18.74 8.92
CA THR A 314 -16.04 17.76 8.94
C THR A 314 -15.68 16.55 9.79
N ASP A 315 -16.64 15.66 10.07
CA ASP A 315 -16.36 14.38 10.74
C ASP A 315 -15.36 13.50 9.95
N THR A 316 -15.26 13.70 8.64
CA THR A 316 -14.25 13.03 7.79
C THR A 316 -12.88 13.72 7.82
N PHE A 317 -12.70 14.78 8.61
CA PHE A 317 -11.47 15.58 8.65
C PHE A 317 -11.01 16.05 7.27
N SER A 318 -11.97 16.34 6.39
CA SER A 318 -11.77 16.94 5.08
C SER A 318 -12.62 18.22 4.96
N GLN A 319 -12.41 19.02 3.93
CA GLN A 319 -13.23 20.22 3.70
C GLN A 319 -14.35 19.94 2.71
N THR A 320 -15.55 20.38 3.06
CA THR A 320 -16.68 20.43 2.11
C THR A 320 -17.31 21.82 2.00
N LYS A 321 -16.73 22.88 2.58
CA LYS A 321 -17.23 24.27 2.48
C LYS A 321 -16.31 25.12 1.59
N ASP A 322 -16.89 26.03 0.81
CA ASP A 322 -16.23 27.03 -0.05
C ASP A 322 -15.16 26.48 -1.03
N SER A 323 -13.88 26.52 -0.67
CA SER A 323 -12.75 25.94 -1.43
C SER A 323 -12.12 24.80 -0.64
N ASN A 324 -11.97 23.61 -1.25
CA ASN A 324 -11.27 22.46 -0.67
C ASN A 324 -9.79 22.40 -1.14
N TYR A 325 -9.28 23.49 -1.69
CA TYR A 325 -7.99 23.54 -2.37
C TYR A 325 -7.13 24.66 -1.78
N HIS A 326 -5.92 24.33 -1.36
CA HIS A 326 -5.05 25.25 -0.62
C HIS A 326 -3.61 25.18 -1.10
N ARG A 327 -2.97 26.35 -1.11
CA ARG A 327 -1.51 26.49 -1.21
C ARG A 327 -0.92 26.44 0.18
N LEU A 328 -0.11 25.42 0.44
CA LEU A 328 0.46 25.21 1.77
C LEU A 328 2.00 25.12 1.77
N ALA A 329 2.67 25.64 0.73
CA ALA A 329 4.12 25.72 0.63
C ALA A 329 4.91 24.42 0.84
N PHE A 330 4.33 23.22 0.71
CA PHE A 330 5.11 21.98 0.82
C PHE A 330 6.23 21.96 -0.24
N PRO A 331 7.44 21.43 0.09
CA PRO A 331 8.56 21.42 -0.85
C PRO A 331 8.19 20.78 -2.19
N GLN A 332 8.61 21.41 -3.28
CA GLN A 332 8.39 20.92 -4.64
C GLN A 332 9.55 19.98 -5.03
N ILE A 333 9.31 18.66 -4.95
CA ILE A 333 10.27 17.63 -5.39
C ILE A 333 9.61 16.71 -6.42
N GLY A 334 10.43 15.98 -7.18
CA GLY A 334 9.96 15.05 -8.20
C GLY A 334 9.85 15.66 -9.60
N PRO A 335 9.28 14.90 -10.55
CA PRO A 335 9.27 15.29 -11.96
C PRO A 335 8.23 16.38 -12.30
N GLY A 336 7.42 16.84 -11.34
CA GLY A 336 6.42 17.89 -11.54
C GLY A 336 5.26 17.52 -12.47
N THR A 337 4.39 18.49 -12.76
CA THR A 337 3.24 18.33 -13.67
C THR A 337 3.21 19.44 -14.73
N GLY A 338 4.32 20.17 -14.89
CA GLY A 338 4.39 21.35 -15.73
C GLY A 338 4.57 21.02 -17.21
N GLU A 339 4.26 22.02 -18.03
CA GLU A 339 4.48 22.02 -19.48
C GLU A 339 5.98 22.03 -19.83
N PRO A 340 6.37 21.71 -21.09
CA PRO A 340 7.76 21.77 -21.53
C PRO A 340 8.44 23.12 -21.22
N GLY A 341 9.60 23.08 -20.57
CA GLY A 341 10.31 24.24 -20.00
C GLY A 341 9.99 24.57 -18.54
N MET A 342 9.02 23.89 -17.92
CA MET A 342 8.69 23.94 -16.50
C MET A 342 8.35 22.55 -15.95
N GLU A 343 8.93 21.49 -16.54
CA GLU A 343 8.52 20.11 -16.32
C GLU A 343 8.48 19.76 -14.82
N THR A 344 9.53 20.12 -14.09
CA THR A 344 9.72 19.84 -12.65
C THR A 344 8.81 20.63 -11.71
N ASN A 345 7.97 21.52 -12.23
CA ASN A 345 7.07 22.37 -11.44
C ASN A 345 5.69 21.71 -11.31
N ASP A 346 5.24 21.36 -10.10
CA ASP A 346 3.87 20.86 -9.91
C ASP A 346 2.89 22.03 -9.75
N LEU A 347 2.14 22.33 -10.82
CA LEU A 347 1.19 23.44 -10.83
C LEU A 347 -0.04 23.20 -9.94
N GLY A 348 -0.20 22.01 -9.38
CA GLY A 348 -1.34 21.64 -8.56
C GLY A 348 -2.63 21.66 -9.38
N ARG A 349 -3.68 22.28 -8.84
CA ARG A 349 -4.99 22.39 -9.48
C ARG A 349 -4.98 23.21 -10.77
N ALA A 350 -4.10 24.21 -10.90
CA ALA A 350 -3.99 25.02 -12.12
C ALA A 350 -3.69 24.20 -13.37
N HIS A 351 -3.04 23.03 -13.25
CA HIS A 351 -2.85 22.10 -14.37
C HIS A 351 -4.18 21.62 -14.98
N ARG A 352 -5.26 21.56 -14.19
CA ARG A 352 -6.59 21.11 -14.68
C ARG A 352 -7.46 22.25 -15.21
N ASN A 353 -7.47 23.39 -14.53
CA ASN A 353 -8.44 24.46 -14.77
C ASN A 353 -7.83 25.76 -15.32
N GLU A 354 -6.52 25.80 -15.51
CA GLU A 354 -5.77 26.93 -16.06
C GLU A 354 -5.94 28.24 -15.27
N SER A 355 -6.43 28.17 -14.02
CA SER A 355 -6.66 29.34 -13.18
C SER A 355 -5.38 29.69 -12.40
N GLU A 356 -4.83 30.87 -12.64
CA GLU A 356 -3.69 31.40 -11.87
C GLU A 356 -3.98 31.46 -10.37
N ALA A 357 -5.25 31.67 -10.00
CA ALA A 357 -5.69 31.70 -8.60
C ALA A 357 -5.57 30.33 -7.90
N ASP A 358 -5.44 29.24 -8.65
CA ASP A 358 -5.35 27.86 -8.14
C ASP A 358 -3.95 27.24 -8.32
N ILE A 359 -2.95 28.01 -8.77
CA ILE A 359 -1.59 27.52 -8.91
C ILE A 359 -1.07 27.04 -7.54
N TYR A 360 -0.35 25.91 -7.51
CA TYR A 360 0.16 25.26 -6.30
C TYR A 360 -0.91 24.85 -5.27
N SER A 361 -2.20 24.90 -5.63
CA SER A 361 -3.27 24.48 -4.75
C SER A 361 -3.50 22.98 -4.86
N PHE A 362 -3.61 22.32 -3.72
CA PHE A 362 -3.93 20.90 -3.61
C PHE A 362 -5.13 20.68 -2.72
N ARG A 363 -5.85 19.60 -3.00
CA ARG A 363 -7.01 19.16 -2.22
C ARG A 363 -6.60 18.78 -0.80
N SER A 364 -7.35 19.26 0.19
CA SER A 364 -7.22 18.78 1.57
C SER A 364 -7.65 17.31 1.68
N GLY A 365 -6.72 16.47 2.12
CA GLY A 365 -6.97 15.06 2.45
C GLY A 365 -7.81 14.90 3.72
N THR A 366 -8.43 13.72 3.87
CA THR A 366 -8.91 13.26 5.18
C THR A 366 -7.72 13.09 6.14
N LEU A 367 -7.94 13.40 7.43
CA LEU A 367 -6.99 13.05 8.50
C LEU A 367 -7.38 11.75 9.24
N LEU A 368 -8.47 11.09 8.84
CA LEU A 368 -8.77 9.74 9.34
C LEU A 368 -7.61 8.80 8.97
N ASN A 369 -7.17 8.00 9.94
CA ASN A 369 -6.07 7.06 9.79
C ASN A 369 -4.71 7.67 9.41
N ILE A 370 -4.54 8.99 9.50
CA ILE A 370 -3.33 9.71 9.05
C ILE A 370 -2.03 9.18 9.67
N GLU A 371 -2.10 8.57 10.85
CA GLU A 371 -0.95 7.96 11.52
C GLU A 371 -0.23 6.89 10.69
N VAL A 372 -0.94 6.18 9.81
CA VAL A 372 -0.39 5.03 9.05
C VAL A 372 -0.25 5.29 7.56
N THR A 373 -0.53 6.51 7.08
CA THR A 373 -0.62 6.83 5.65
C THR A 373 0.52 7.72 5.16
N GLY A 374 1.63 7.76 5.90
CA GLY A 374 2.83 8.49 5.51
C GLY A 374 3.56 7.83 4.32
N PRO A 375 4.53 8.52 3.70
CA PRO A 375 4.95 9.89 4.02
C PRO A 375 3.93 10.97 3.59
N PHE A 376 4.09 12.18 4.12
CA PHE A 376 3.09 13.25 4.09
C PHE A 376 3.47 14.39 3.14
N GLY A 377 2.46 15.16 2.71
CA GLY A 377 2.60 16.20 1.68
C GLY A 377 2.18 15.68 0.31
N HIS A 378 2.15 16.57 -0.69
CA HIS A 378 1.74 16.20 -2.05
C HIS A 378 2.78 15.33 -2.78
N ALA A 379 4.05 15.51 -2.44
CA ALA A 379 5.19 14.76 -2.96
C ALA A 379 5.87 13.89 -1.86
N GLY A 380 5.16 13.63 -0.75
CA GLY A 380 5.64 12.77 0.33
C GLY A 380 6.91 13.30 1.00
N ASN A 381 6.94 14.60 1.26
CA ASN A 381 8.09 15.35 1.75
C ASN A 381 8.53 14.98 3.17
N TYR A 382 7.61 14.52 4.02
CA TYR A 382 7.85 14.32 5.45
C TYR A 382 7.47 12.90 5.87
N ASP A 383 8.33 12.22 6.62
CA ASP A 383 8.12 10.84 7.06
C ASP A 383 7.26 10.76 8.33
N THR A 384 7.20 11.85 9.11
CA THR A 384 6.50 11.87 10.40
C THR A 384 5.51 13.02 10.53
N LEU A 385 4.51 12.84 11.40
CA LEU A 385 3.52 13.88 11.69
C LEU A 385 4.14 15.08 12.41
N GLU A 386 5.20 14.87 13.20
CA GLU A 386 5.96 15.92 13.86
C GLU A 386 6.55 16.89 12.83
N GLN A 387 7.16 16.39 11.76
CA GLN A 387 7.69 17.21 10.67
C GLN A 387 6.58 18.01 9.96
N VAL A 388 5.40 17.42 9.80
CA VAL A 388 4.23 18.13 9.26
C VAL A 388 3.79 19.25 10.21
N ILE A 389 3.72 19.00 11.51
CA ILE A 389 3.38 20.03 12.50
C ILE A 389 4.44 21.14 12.56
N ASP A 390 5.72 20.80 12.46
CA ASP A 390 6.81 21.78 12.36
C ASP A 390 6.64 22.67 11.13
N HIS A 391 6.28 22.09 9.97
CA HIS A 391 5.98 22.86 8.76
C HIS A 391 4.85 23.87 8.97
N TYR A 392 3.74 23.46 9.60
CA TYR A 392 2.64 24.39 9.89
C TYR A 392 2.99 25.42 10.98
N ASP A 393 3.93 25.12 11.88
CA ASP A 393 4.37 26.04 12.93
C ASP A 393 5.25 27.17 12.39
N ASP A 394 6.20 26.86 11.49
CA ASP A 394 7.11 27.83 10.86
C ASP A 394 7.60 27.34 9.49
N TYR A 395 6.77 27.48 8.45
CA TYR A 395 7.10 26.93 7.13
C TYR A 395 8.35 27.55 6.52
N HIS A 396 8.64 28.86 6.73
CA HIS A 396 9.86 29.48 6.20
C HIS A 396 11.11 28.77 6.72
N GLN A 397 11.21 28.60 8.04
CA GLN A 397 12.36 27.94 8.65
C GLN A 397 12.47 26.47 8.17
N ILE A 398 11.34 25.76 8.14
CA ILE A 398 11.32 24.34 7.79
C ILE A 398 11.61 24.11 6.30
N LEU A 399 11.20 25.02 5.42
CA LEU A 399 11.53 24.95 4.00
C LEU A 399 13.01 25.17 3.73
N ASP A 400 13.60 26.23 4.28
CA ASP A 400 15.04 26.49 4.13
C ASP A 400 15.84 25.31 4.70
N GLN A 401 15.48 24.80 5.88
CA GLN A 401 16.13 23.63 6.46
C GLN A 401 15.99 22.39 5.58
N TYR A 402 14.79 22.11 5.06
CA TYR A 402 14.55 20.95 4.20
C TYR A 402 15.38 21.01 2.92
N ILE A 403 15.46 22.18 2.26
CA ILE A 403 16.22 22.34 1.02
C ILE A 403 17.73 22.30 1.30
N ASP A 404 18.22 23.07 2.27
CA ASP A 404 19.65 23.22 2.55
C ASP A 404 20.28 21.93 3.11
N GLU A 405 19.52 21.17 3.89
CA GLU A 405 19.98 19.88 4.44
C GLU A 405 19.60 18.68 3.56
N LEU A 406 19.07 18.91 2.36
CA LEU A 406 18.64 17.87 1.42
C LEU A 406 17.69 16.87 2.08
N GLY A 407 16.59 17.33 2.66
CA GLY A 407 15.65 16.54 3.45
C GLY A 407 15.19 15.25 2.76
N TRP A 408 15.04 15.26 1.44
CA TRP A 408 14.74 14.05 0.66
C TRP A 408 15.82 12.97 0.79
N CYS A 409 17.12 13.34 0.81
CA CYS A 409 18.23 12.40 1.02
C CYS A 409 18.19 11.70 2.39
N LYS A 410 17.36 12.17 3.33
CA LYS A 410 17.19 11.52 4.64
C LYS A 410 16.03 10.52 4.64
N GLN A 411 15.16 10.56 3.64
CA GLN A 411 13.98 9.69 3.56
C GLN A 411 14.35 8.27 3.15
N PRO A 412 13.62 7.24 3.62
CA PRO A 412 13.89 5.84 3.30
C PRO A 412 14.00 5.53 1.80
N GLN A 413 13.26 6.25 0.96
CA GLN A 413 13.28 6.03 -0.49
C GLN A 413 14.59 6.49 -1.15
N PHE A 414 15.18 7.60 -0.71
CA PHE A 414 16.29 8.25 -1.42
C PHE A 414 17.64 8.13 -0.70
N LYS A 415 17.65 7.78 0.59
CA LYS A 415 18.87 7.78 1.43
C LYS A 415 20.01 6.90 0.90
N ASP A 416 19.68 5.84 0.16
CA ASP A 416 20.64 4.87 -0.38
C ASP A 416 20.93 5.10 -1.87
N ILE A 417 20.42 6.19 -2.46
CA ILE A 417 20.69 6.56 -3.86
C ILE A 417 22.01 7.32 -3.95
N GLU A 418 22.92 6.81 -4.79
CA GLU A 418 24.17 7.52 -5.11
C GLU A 418 23.85 8.88 -5.74
N HIS A 419 24.50 9.95 -5.25
CA HIS A 419 24.22 11.33 -5.68
C HIS A 419 22.77 11.79 -5.44
N CYS A 420 22.14 11.38 -4.33
CA CYS A 420 20.79 11.84 -3.97
C CYS A 420 20.63 13.39 -3.99
N ASN A 421 21.72 14.13 -3.80
CA ASN A 421 21.76 15.60 -3.82
C ASN A 421 21.44 16.21 -5.20
N SER A 422 21.56 15.46 -6.29
CA SER A 422 21.24 15.91 -7.64
C SER A 422 19.88 15.45 -8.16
N LEU A 423 19.07 14.74 -7.35
CA LEU A 423 17.77 14.23 -7.78
C LEU A 423 16.78 15.35 -8.13
N PHE A 424 16.77 16.44 -7.37
CA PHE A 424 15.79 17.52 -7.52
C PHE A 424 16.50 18.89 -7.60
N PRO A 425 17.20 19.18 -8.71
CA PRO A 425 18.01 20.40 -8.84
C PRO A 425 17.18 21.69 -8.77
N ASP A 426 15.91 21.62 -9.19
CA ASP A 426 14.99 22.78 -9.23
C ASP A 426 14.13 22.90 -7.97
N ALA A 427 14.33 22.04 -6.96
CA ALA A 427 13.46 22.00 -5.78
C ALA A 427 13.42 23.35 -5.04
N ARG A 428 14.58 24.01 -4.91
CA ARG A 428 14.68 25.37 -4.34
C ARG A 428 13.86 26.38 -5.12
N GLU A 429 14.06 26.43 -6.44
CA GLU A 429 13.40 27.42 -7.30
C GLU A 429 11.87 27.24 -7.30
N ASN A 430 11.40 26.01 -7.45
CA ASN A 430 9.96 25.72 -7.50
C ASN A 430 9.29 25.92 -6.13
N THR A 431 9.98 25.58 -5.03
CA THR A 431 9.49 25.83 -3.68
C THR A 431 9.39 27.33 -3.39
N ASP A 432 10.39 28.12 -3.77
CA ASP A 432 10.40 29.58 -3.58
C ASP A 432 9.26 30.26 -4.35
N LYS A 433 8.90 29.77 -5.55
CA LYS A 433 7.75 30.29 -6.32
C LYS A 433 6.43 30.10 -5.55
N ALA A 434 6.21 28.92 -4.98
CA ALA A 434 5.01 28.65 -4.19
C ALA A 434 5.00 29.45 -2.89
N ALA A 435 6.13 29.50 -2.17
CA ALA A 435 6.27 30.26 -0.92
C ALA A 435 6.02 31.76 -1.13
N LYS A 436 6.54 32.34 -2.23
CA LYS A 436 6.34 33.76 -2.55
C LYS A 436 4.87 34.14 -2.70
N ILE A 437 4.06 33.29 -3.34
CA ILE A 437 2.62 33.57 -3.51
C ILE A 437 1.94 33.61 -2.14
N ILE A 438 2.29 32.67 -1.25
CA ILE A 438 1.75 32.61 0.11
C ILE A 438 2.23 33.82 0.93
N ASP A 439 3.48 34.25 0.79
CA ASP A 439 4.00 35.46 1.44
C ASP A 439 3.20 36.71 1.02
N ASP A 440 2.90 36.83 -0.28
CA ASP A 440 2.12 37.93 -0.82
C ASP A 440 0.67 37.87 -0.29
N GLU A 441 0.06 36.67 -0.20
CA GLU A 441 -1.27 36.47 0.41
C GLU A 441 -1.31 36.82 1.90
N ILE A 442 -0.30 36.40 2.69
CA ILE A 442 -0.18 36.76 4.11
C ILE A 442 -0.02 38.27 4.27
N ALA A 443 0.78 38.92 3.42
CA ALA A 443 0.95 40.37 3.43
C ALA A 443 -0.35 41.13 3.13
N ASP A 444 -1.22 40.53 2.30
CA ASP A 444 -2.57 41.03 1.99
C ASP A 444 -3.62 40.68 3.06
N GLY A 445 -3.21 39.98 4.13
CA GLY A 445 -4.04 39.67 5.30
C GLY A 445 -4.63 38.27 5.32
N ALA A 446 -4.12 37.34 4.50
CA ALA A 446 -4.53 35.94 4.59
C ALA A 446 -4.20 35.39 5.99
N PRO A 447 -5.17 34.73 6.65
CA PRO A 447 -4.94 34.20 7.98
C PRO A 447 -4.00 32.98 7.97
N VAL A 448 -3.85 32.28 6.84
CA VAL A 448 -3.25 30.95 6.71
C VAL A 448 -1.72 30.96 6.79
N LEU A 449 -1.15 29.90 7.38
CA LEU A 449 0.30 29.66 7.49
C LEU A 449 1.14 30.74 8.21
N GLN A 450 0.50 31.63 8.98
CA GLN A 450 1.23 32.48 9.91
C GLN A 450 1.91 31.64 11.01
N LYS A 451 3.08 32.09 11.46
CA LYS A 451 3.86 31.39 12.51
C LYS A 451 3.05 31.20 13.79
N LEU A 452 2.89 29.95 14.22
CA LEU A 452 2.00 29.57 15.32
C LEU A 452 2.68 29.67 16.70
N ASN A 453 4.01 29.55 16.77
CA ASN A 453 4.81 29.55 18.01
C ASN A 453 4.40 28.44 18.99
N LEU A 454 4.18 27.23 18.47
CA LEU A 454 3.79 26.07 19.27
C LEU A 454 4.93 25.60 20.18
N SER A 455 4.60 25.29 21.44
CA SER A 455 5.54 24.61 22.34
C SER A 455 5.69 23.13 21.97
N ASP A 456 6.80 22.49 22.36
CA ASP A 456 7.03 21.05 22.13
C ASP A 456 5.87 20.18 22.65
N GLN A 457 5.29 20.57 23.79
CA GLN A 457 4.12 19.89 24.35
C GLN A 457 2.89 20.05 23.45
N SER A 458 2.67 21.23 22.89
CA SER A 458 1.54 21.49 21.98
C SER A 458 1.69 20.69 20.68
N LYS A 459 2.90 20.62 20.14
CA LYS A 459 3.22 19.79 18.96
C LYS A 459 2.95 18.32 19.25
N THR A 460 3.43 17.82 20.39
CA THR A 460 3.18 16.44 20.85
C THR A 460 1.69 16.16 21.03
N ASP A 461 0.95 17.08 21.65
CA ASP A 461 -0.49 16.93 21.89
C ASP A 461 -1.28 16.89 20.57
N LEU A 462 -0.96 17.75 19.60
CA LEU A 462 -1.56 17.74 18.26
C LEU A 462 -1.29 16.41 17.53
N VAL A 463 -0.06 15.91 17.57
CA VAL A 463 0.28 14.61 16.98
C VAL A 463 -0.52 13.49 17.66
N ASN A 464 -0.59 13.47 18.98
CA ASN A 464 -1.35 12.46 19.71
C ASN A 464 -2.84 12.51 19.37
N PHE A 465 -3.41 13.71 19.18
CA PHE A 465 -4.78 13.85 18.68
C PHE A 465 -4.95 13.25 17.28
N MET A 466 -4.03 13.50 16.35
CA MET A 466 -4.07 12.87 15.02
C MET A 466 -4.00 11.34 15.11
N LYS A 467 -3.20 10.78 16.03
CA LYS A 467 -3.18 9.32 16.31
C LYS A 467 -4.51 8.80 16.86
N ALA A 468 -5.32 9.64 17.52
CA ALA A 468 -6.66 9.28 17.99
C ALA A 468 -7.70 9.14 16.86
N LEU A 469 -7.36 9.58 15.65
CA LEU A 469 -8.21 9.47 14.44
C LEU A 469 -8.03 8.13 13.71
N THR A 470 -7.16 7.26 14.23
CA THR A 470 -6.85 5.96 13.65
C THR A 470 -7.80 4.88 14.13
N ASP A 471 -8.43 4.19 13.19
CA ASP A 471 -9.19 2.97 13.45
C ASP A 471 -8.21 1.82 13.79
N PRO A 472 -8.36 1.10 14.91
CA PRO A 472 -7.46 0.00 15.26
C PRO A 472 -7.34 -1.09 14.18
N CYS A 473 -8.36 -1.25 13.32
CA CYS A 473 -8.34 -2.20 12.22
C CYS A 473 -7.16 -1.97 11.26
N VAL A 474 -6.82 -0.72 10.93
CA VAL A 474 -5.74 -0.42 9.97
C VAL A 474 -4.35 -0.71 10.51
N LYS A 475 -4.25 -1.02 11.81
CA LYS A 475 -3.04 -1.45 12.52
C LYS A 475 -3.02 -2.96 12.81
N SER A 476 -4.04 -3.69 12.37
CA SER A 476 -4.19 -5.13 12.55
C SER A 476 -4.19 -5.84 11.20
N ALA A 477 -3.16 -6.67 10.96
CA ALA A 477 -3.10 -7.49 9.77
C ALA A 477 -4.30 -8.43 9.69
N GLU A 478 -4.72 -9.01 10.82
CA GLU A 478 -5.90 -9.87 10.95
C GLU A 478 -7.17 -9.16 10.48
N CYS A 479 -7.38 -7.91 10.88
CA CYS A 479 -8.53 -7.13 10.44
C CYS A 479 -8.46 -6.83 8.94
N LEU A 480 -7.30 -6.38 8.45
CA LEU A 480 -7.10 -6.01 7.03
C LEU A 480 -7.18 -7.20 6.06
N GLN A 481 -7.08 -8.46 6.52
CA GLN A 481 -7.12 -9.64 5.65
C GLN A 481 -8.36 -9.70 4.75
N ALA A 482 -9.51 -9.16 5.21
CA ALA A 482 -10.74 -9.17 4.43
C ALA A 482 -10.61 -8.45 3.07
N TRP A 483 -9.71 -7.45 2.99
CA TRP A 483 -9.46 -6.65 1.79
C TRP A 483 -8.25 -7.11 0.97
N ILE A 484 -7.56 -8.16 1.38
CA ILE A 484 -6.41 -8.72 0.65
C ILE A 484 -6.83 -10.05 0.02
N PRO A 485 -6.42 -10.36 -1.22
CA PRO A 485 -6.68 -11.66 -1.83
C PRO A 485 -6.12 -12.78 -0.97
N GLN A 486 -7.00 -13.70 -0.58
CA GLN A 486 -6.65 -14.88 0.17
C GLN A 486 -6.39 -16.04 -0.79
N PRO A 487 -5.61 -17.06 -0.38
CA PRO A 487 -5.43 -18.30 -1.14
C PRO A 487 -6.74 -18.84 -1.76
N GLU A 488 -7.83 -18.88 -0.99
CA GLU A 488 -9.15 -19.36 -1.39
C GLU A 488 -9.88 -18.50 -2.44
N ASP A 489 -9.48 -17.24 -2.65
CA ASP A 489 -10.15 -16.32 -3.57
C ASP A 489 -9.94 -16.68 -5.06
N SER A 490 -9.02 -17.62 -5.36
CA SER A 490 -8.55 -18.02 -6.70
C SER A 490 -7.88 -16.90 -7.49
N ASP A 491 -6.91 -17.27 -8.33
CA ASP A 491 -6.18 -16.32 -9.19
C ASP A 491 -6.67 -16.47 -10.65
N PRO A 492 -7.58 -15.58 -11.11
CA PRO A 492 -8.36 -15.77 -12.33
C PRO A 492 -7.52 -15.67 -13.62
N ASP A 493 -6.42 -14.93 -13.58
CA ASP A 493 -5.51 -14.76 -14.72
C ASP A 493 -4.07 -15.15 -14.40
N GLY A 494 -3.78 -15.39 -13.12
CA GLY A 494 -2.46 -15.69 -12.59
C GLY A 494 -1.57 -14.45 -12.39
N LEU A 495 -2.02 -13.28 -12.84
CA LEU A 495 -1.30 -12.00 -12.75
C LEU A 495 -1.57 -11.26 -11.43
N GLN A 496 -2.13 -11.94 -10.42
CA GLN A 496 -2.30 -11.34 -9.10
C GLN A 496 -0.94 -10.98 -8.49
N LEU A 497 -0.79 -9.71 -8.08
CA LEU A 497 0.36 -9.16 -7.37
C LEU A 497 0.72 -10.02 -6.15
N ALA A 498 1.98 -10.44 -6.08
CA ALA A 498 2.53 -11.18 -4.96
C ALA A 498 3.44 -10.24 -4.17
N ALA A 499 2.85 -9.30 -3.42
CA ALA A 499 3.59 -8.26 -2.72
C ALA A 499 4.70 -8.85 -1.80
N ILE A 500 5.93 -8.37 -2.00
CA ILE A 500 7.10 -8.62 -1.16
C ILE A 500 7.71 -7.29 -0.71
N ASN A 501 8.49 -7.33 0.36
CA ASN A 501 9.43 -6.25 0.69
C ASN A 501 10.75 -6.42 -0.08
N TYR A 502 11.71 -5.51 0.14
CA TYR A 502 13.03 -5.53 -0.50
C TYR A 502 13.89 -6.79 -0.18
N GLN A 503 13.53 -7.58 0.82
CA GLN A 503 14.20 -8.84 1.19
C GLN A 503 13.58 -10.06 0.51
N GLY A 504 12.56 -9.87 -0.33
CA GLY A 504 11.87 -10.97 -1.01
C GLY A 504 10.89 -11.74 -0.13
N VAL A 505 10.54 -11.23 1.05
CA VAL A 505 9.52 -11.84 1.91
C VAL A 505 8.15 -11.18 1.72
N PRO A 506 7.03 -11.91 1.88
CA PRO A 506 5.69 -11.35 1.80
C PRO A 506 5.56 -10.06 2.60
N LEU A 507 4.88 -9.08 2.00
CA LEU A 507 4.65 -7.81 2.65
C LEU A 507 3.78 -8.00 3.90
N TYR A 508 4.16 -7.37 5.00
CA TYR A 508 3.46 -7.41 6.27
C TYR A 508 3.18 -6.00 6.78
N LEU A 509 2.27 -5.89 7.73
CA LEU A 509 1.97 -4.64 8.42
C LEU A 509 3.05 -4.36 9.48
N PRO A 510 3.93 -3.35 9.29
CA PRO A 510 5.06 -3.13 10.18
C PRO A 510 4.62 -2.58 11.54
N SER A 511 5.37 -2.94 12.60
CA SER A 511 5.21 -2.36 13.94
C SER A 511 6.38 -1.45 14.29
N LYS A 512 6.10 -0.33 14.97
CA LYS A 512 7.13 0.62 15.43
C LYS A 512 7.70 0.16 16.77
N CYS A 513 8.79 -0.59 16.73
CA CYS A 513 9.39 -1.18 17.94
C CYS A 513 10.10 -0.19 18.88
N SER A 514 10.19 1.09 18.51
CA SER A 514 10.61 2.17 19.40
C SER A 514 9.54 2.57 20.42
N GLU A 515 8.26 2.32 20.11
CA GLU A 515 7.09 2.77 20.90
C GLU A 515 6.15 1.60 21.29
N GLY A 516 6.36 0.41 20.73
CA GLY A 516 5.48 -0.74 20.87
C GLY A 516 5.84 -1.70 22.01
N GLU A 517 4.84 -2.50 22.43
CA GLU A 517 5.06 -3.60 23.37
C GLU A 517 5.87 -4.72 22.73
N THR A 518 6.80 -5.30 23.50
CA THR A 518 7.58 -6.44 23.06
C THR A 518 6.77 -7.73 23.28
N LEU A 519 6.60 -8.51 22.22
CA LEU A 519 6.01 -9.84 22.27
C LEU A 519 6.84 -10.72 23.21
N GLN A 520 6.17 -11.28 24.21
CA GLN A 520 6.81 -12.11 25.23
C GLN A 520 7.10 -13.52 24.69
N SER A 521 8.14 -14.17 25.23
CA SER A 521 8.41 -15.59 24.99
C SER A 521 7.17 -16.46 25.22
N GLY A 522 6.97 -17.42 24.32
CA GLY A 522 5.77 -18.25 24.25
C GLY A 522 4.61 -17.59 23.51
N GLY A 523 4.80 -16.39 22.94
CA GLY A 523 3.81 -15.68 22.14
C GLY A 523 3.53 -16.34 20.79
N LYS A 524 2.34 -16.04 20.24
CA LYS A 524 1.94 -16.45 18.89
C LYS A 524 2.39 -15.38 17.89
N LEU A 525 3.00 -15.78 16.79
CA LEU A 525 3.18 -14.91 15.63
C LEU A 525 1.91 -14.91 14.78
N THR A 526 1.39 -13.72 14.50
CA THR A 526 0.22 -13.51 13.66
C THR A 526 0.65 -13.35 12.21
N ARG A 527 -0.10 -13.95 11.28
CA ARG A 527 0.21 -13.89 9.85
C ARG A 527 0.13 -12.45 9.34
N ASP A 528 1.15 -12.06 8.58
CA ASP A 528 1.36 -10.76 7.94
C ASP A 528 1.37 -9.58 8.94
N GLN A 529 1.55 -9.86 10.24
CA GLN A 529 1.71 -8.87 11.29
C GLN A 529 3.18 -8.79 11.69
N GLY A 530 3.75 -7.58 11.69
CA GLY A 530 5.03 -7.30 12.34
C GLY A 530 4.86 -7.24 13.86
N GLU A 531 5.66 -8.00 14.58
CA GLU A 531 5.70 -8.06 16.04
C GLU A 531 7.07 -7.59 16.54
N CYS A 532 7.11 -6.91 17.68
CA CYS A 532 8.37 -6.42 18.25
C CYS A 532 8.96 -7.43 19.23
N ILE A 533 10.25 -7.75 19.08
CA ILE A 533 10.97 -8.70 19.93
C ILE A 533 12.25 -8.08 20.50
N ALA A 534 12.59 -8.51 21.71
CA ALA A 534 13.83 -8.15 22.40
C ALA A 534 14.18 -9.29 23.37
N GLY A 535 15.47 -9.50 23.61
CA GLY A 535 15.94 -10.55 24.51
C GLY A 535 17.22 -11.20 24.01
N SER A 536 17.48 -12.43 24.46
CA SER A 536 18.62 -13.24 24.00
C SER A 536 18.21 -14.64 23.54
N MET A 537 17.09 -15.16 24.05
CA MET A 537 16.54 -16.44 23.64
C MET A 537 15.02 -16.39 23.82
N GLU A 538 14.32 -16.01 22.75
CA GLU A 538 12.87 -15.93 22.75
C GLU A 538 12.25 -17.03 21.88
N HIS A 539 11.11 -17.54 22.33
CA HIS A 539 10.39 -18.65 21.71
C HIS A 539 9.03 -18.21 21.20
N PHE A 540 8.65 -18.59 19.98
CA PHE A 540 7.36 -18.24 19.39
C PHE A 540 6.76 -19.41 18.63
N TYR A 541 5.43 -19.41 18.48
CA TYR A 541 4.72 -20.40 17.69
C TYR A 541 3.79 -19.74 16.68
N PHE A 542 3.42 -20.48 15.64
CA PHE A 542 2.43 -20.06 14.66
C PHE A 542 1.66 -21.26 14.14
N ASP A 543 0.49 -21.01 13.56
CA ASP A 543 -0.40 -22.06 13.05
C ASP A 543 -0.56 -21.92 11.53
N ILE A 544 -0.39 -23.02 10.80
CA ILE A 544 -0.57 -23.10 9.35
C ILE A 544 -1.91 -23.77 9.05
N GLN A 545 -2.68 -23.15 8.14
CA GLN A 545 -4.08 -23.53 7.86
C GLN A 545 -4.21 -24.53 6.71
N GLN A 546 -3.27 -24.57 5.78
CA GLN A 546 -3.30 -25.41 4.58
C GLN A 546 -1.97 -26.15 4.42
N ASP A 547 -2.04 -27.38 3.93
CA ASP A 547 -0.85 -28.13 3.54
C ASP A 547 -0.09 -27.43 2.42
N ASN A 548 1.21 -27.71 2.29
CA ASN A 548 2.08 -27.07 1.30
C ASN A 548 2.07 -25.52 1.36
N THR A 549 2.11 -24.94 2.55
CA THR A 549 2.23 -23.49 2.73
C THR A 549 3.71 -23.11 2.87
N THR A 550 4.22 -22.29 1.97
CA THR A 550 5.55 -21.68 2.14
C THR A 550 5.45 -20.54 3.14
N VAL A 551 6.21 -20.66 4.22
CA VAL A 551 6.30 -19.71 5.31
C VAL A 551 7.58 -18.91 5.17
N TYR A 552 7.46 -17.60 5.35
CA TYR A 552 8.56 -16.65 5.39
C TYR A 552 8.58 -16.04 6.79
N LEU A 553 9.61 -16.35 7.55
CA LEU A 553 9.90 -15.69 8.82
C LEU A 553 11.05 -14.73 8.59
N SER A 554 10.80 -13.44 8.77
CA SER A 554 11.83 -12.41 8.64
C SER A 554 11.97 -11.64 9.93
N SER A 555 13.20 -11.30 10.29
CA SER A 555 13.47 -10.23 11.24
C SER A 555 14.24 -9.10 10.57
N ARG A 556 14.04 -7.87 11.06
CA ARG A 556 14.74 -6.67 10.60
C ARG A 556 14.71 -5.56 11.64
N ASP A 557 15.41 -4.47 11.36
CA ASP A 557 15.52 -3.28 12.21
C ASP A 557 16.16 -3.59 13.58
N GLY A 558 16.24 -2.59 14.46
CA GLY A 558 16.77 -2.75 15.81
C GLY A 558 18.28 -2.91 15.88
N GLN A 559 18.76 -3.52 16.97
CA GLN A 559 20.18 -3.78 17.23
C GLN A 559 20.36 -5.21 17.74
N GLY A 560 21.48 -5.87 17.37
CA GLY A 560 21.83 -7.21 17.83
C GLY A 560 22.29 -8.15 16.70
N ASP A 561 22.47 -9.43 17.03
CA ASP A 561 23.01 -10.48 16.15
C ASP A 561 22.18 -11.79 16.22
N LEU A 562 20.85 -11.66 16.21
CA LEU A 562 19.96 -12.82 16.36
C LEU A 562 19.98 -13.74 15.14
N LYS A 563 19.66 -15.01 15.38
CA LYS A 563 19.35 -16.00 14.33
C LYS A 563 18.03 -16.70 14.65
N LEU A 564 17.23 -16.96 13.62
CA LEU A 564 15.96 -17.69 13.75
C LEU A 564 16.20 -19.19 13.54
N TYR A 565 15.59 -20.00 14.39
CA TYR A 565 15.68 -21.45 14.36
C TYR A 565 14.28 -22.05 14.34
N TYR A 566 14.02 -23.04 13.48
CA TYR A 566 12.71 -23.68 13.36
C TYR A 566 12.73 -25.17 13.74
N HIS A 567 11.63 -25.63 14.34
CA HIS A 567 11.36 -27.04 14.57
C HIS A 567 9.83 -27.31 14.56
N PRO A 568 9.36 -28.43 13.96
CA PRO A 568 7.93 -28.66 13.73
C PRO A 568 7.11 -28.92 15.00
N THR A 569 7.69 -29.54 16.04
CA THR A 569 6.90 -30.06 17.19
C THR A 569 7.36 -29.61 18.57
N SER A 570 8.40 -28.77 18.66
CA SER A 570 8.96 -28.31 19.94
C SER A 570 9.75 -27.04 19.75
N TRP A 571 10.03 -26.29 20.82
CA TRP A 571 10.91 -25.13 20.75
C TRP A 571 12.25 -25.46 20.09
N ALA A 572 12.64 -24.62 19.13
CA ALA A 572 13.86 -24.80 18.37
C ALA A 572 15.08 -24.31 19.18
N SER A 573 16.20 -24.99 19.01
CA SER A 573 17.51 -24.66 19.57
C SER A 573 18.56 -24.92 18.51
N LYS A 574 19.79 -24.43 18.75
CA LYS A 574 20.93 -24.69 17.86
C LYS A 574 21.22 -26.19 17.66
N GLN A 575 20.74 -27.06 18.57
CA GLN A 575 21.00 -28.50 18.54
C GLN A 575 19.90 -29.33 17.87
N ASN A 576 18.65 -28.87 17.89
CA ASN A 576 17.52 -29.62 17.33
C ASN A 576 16.87 -28.97 16.10
N ALA A 577 17.24 -27.73 15.74
CA ALA A 577 16.61 -27.04 14.62
C ALA A 577 16.74 -27.83 13.31
N LEU A 578 15.66 -27.86 12.54
CA LEU A 578 15.63 -28.47 11.20
C LEU A 578 15.93 -27.46 10.09
N ALA A 579 15.73 -26.17 10.37
CA ALA A 579 16.10 -25.06 9.50
C ALA A 579 16.53 -23.85 10.34
N GLU A 580 17.37 -23.00 9.79
CA GLU A 580 17.82 -21.75 10.40
C GLU A 580 17.86 -20.61 9.37
N SER A 581 17.67 -19.38 9.82
CA SER A 581 17.66 -18.21 8.94
C SER A 581 19.02 -17.94 8.29
N ILE A 582 18.99 -17.22 7.17
CA ILE A 582 20.15 -16.64 6.50
C ILE A 582 20.04 -15.12 6.62
N GLY A 583 21.18 -14.44 6.80
CA GLY A 583 21.24 -12.98 6.88
C GLY A 583 22.32 -12.47 7.84
N GLU A 584 22.38 -11.15 8.01
CA GLU A 584 23.38 -10.46 8.85
C GLU A 584 22.72 -9.63 9.94
N GLY A 585 23.31 -9.63 11.14
CA GLY A 585 22.79 -8.87 12.27
C GLY A 585 21.34 -9.26 12.59
N THR A 586 20.44 -8.28 12.58
CA THR A 586 19.00 -8.47 12.81
C THR A 586 18.21 -8.73 11.53
N GLU A 587 18.80 -8.51 10.35
CA GLU A 587 18.20 -8.78 9.03
C GLU A 587 18.34 -10.28 8.73
N GLN A 588 17.31 -11.06 9.08
CA GLN A 588 17.31 -12.51 8.93
C GLN A 588 16.09 -12.96 8.16
N VAL A 589 16.24 -13.96 7.29
CA VAL A 589 15.14 -14.56 6.53
C VAL A 589 15.21 -16.08 6.66
N LEU A 590 14.07 -16.70 6.96
CA LEU A 590 13.87 -18.14 7.07
C LEU A 590 12.66 -18.54 6.23
N ILE A 591 12.88 -19.35 5.20
CA ILE A 591 11.84 -19.77 4.24
C ILE A 591 11.67 -21.29 4.35
N ILE A 592 10.45 -21.76 4.62
CA ILE A 592 10.17 -23.19 4.87
C ILE A 592 8.79 -23.56 4.33
N THR A 593 8.68 -24.70 3.64
CA THR A 593 7.36 -25.24 3.25
C THR A 593 6.81 -26.18 4.33
N LEU A 594 5.62 -25.87 4.82
CA LEU A 594 5.00 -26.50 5.99
C LEU A 594 3.61 -27.06 5.66
N ASN A 595 3.25 -28.11 6.37
CA ASN A 595 1.88 -28.62 6.38
C ASN A 595 1.03 -27.98 7.48
N GLN A 596 -0.28 -28.20 7.39
CA GLN A 596 -1.24 -27.74 8.37
C GLN A 596 -0.85 -28.19 9.79
N GLY A 597 -0.95 -27.27 10.74
CA GLY A 597 -0.64 -27.54 12.15
C GLY A 597 0.11 -26.42 12.84
N ARG A 598 0.49 -26.67 14.10
CA ARG A 598 1.27 -25.74 14.91
C ARG A 598 2.76 -25.99 14.75
N HIS A 599 3.51 -24.90 14.61
CA HIS A 599 4.93 -24.86 14.34
C HIS A 599 5.66 -23.94 15.32
N TYR A 600 6.97 -24.16 15.51
CA TYR A 600 7.75 -23.49 16.57
C TYR A 600 9.02 -22.86 16.01
N VAL A 601 9.30 -21.62 16.41
CA VAL A 601 10.50 -20.86 16.04
C VAL A 601 11.13 -20.24 17.29
N SER A 602 12.45 -20.10 17.30
CA SER A 602 13.19 -19.39 18.35
C SER A 602 14.11 -18.34 17.76
N ALA A 603 14.16 -17.15 18.36
CA ALA A 603 15.12 -16.10 18.05
C ALA A 603 16.23 -16.09 19.10
N ILE A 604 17.45 -16.44 18.69
CA ILE A 604 18.58 -16.70 19.60
C ILE A 604 19.77 -15.81 19.24
N SER A 605 20.31 -15.11 20.24
CA SER A 605 21.52 -14.27 20.15
C SER A 605 22.44 -14.53 21.35
N GLN A 606 23.76 -14.40 21.15
CA GLN A 606 24.71 -14.48 22.26
C GLN A 606 24.86 -13.15 23.02
N GLN A 607 24.73 -12.01 22.32
CA GLN A 607 24.92 -10.66 22.89
C GLN A 607 23.60 -10.01 23.32
N GLY A 608 22.46 -10.56 22.88
CA GLY A 608 21.15 -9.97 23.01
C GLY A 608 20.77 -9.09 21.81
N TYR A 609 19.49 -8.81 21.69
CA TYR A 609 18.91 -7.94 20.68
C TYR A 609 17.76 -7.10 21.27
N GLN A 610 17.50 -5.94 20.66
CA GLN A 610 16.44 -5.03 21.10
C GLN A 610 15.86 -4.26 19.91
N GLY A 611 14.54 -4.00 19.96
CA GLY A 611 13.85 -3.18 18.98
C GLY A 611 13.76 -3.84 17.61
N VAL A 612 13.82 -5.18 17.57
CA VAL A 612 13.78 -5.94 16.32
C VAL A 612 12.33 -6.26 15.96
N SER A 613 11.96 -6.05 14.70
CA SER A 613 10.67 -6.49 14.16
C SER A 613 10.81 -7.91 13.63
N ILE A 614 9.90 -8.81 14.01
CA ILE A 614 9.75 -10.15 13.41
C ILE A 614 8.38 -10.26 12.75
N ALA A 615 8.33 -10.86 11.57
CA ALA A 615 7.08 -11.06 10.85
C ALA A 615 6.98 -12.46 10.26
N LEU A 616 5.75 -12.97 10.20
CA LEU A 616 5.38 -14.23 9.58
C LEU A 616 4.57 -13.94 8.32
N GLY A 617 5.16 -14.11 7.14
CA GLY A 617 4.46 -14.11 5.86
C GLY A 617 4.16 -15.53 5.39
N THR A 618 3.12 -15.70 4.58
CA THR A 618 2.87 -16.99 3.90
C THR A 618 2.60 -16.81 2.41
N ARG A 619 2.99 -17.81 1.63
CA ARG A 619 2.57 -17.99 0.23
C ARG A 619 2.13 -19.42 0.03
N ARG A 620 1.34 -19.65 -1.03
CA ARG A 620 1.14 -21.00 -1.54
C ARG A 620 2.45 -21.50 -2.14
N ALA A 621 2.83 -22.75 -1.84
CA ALA A 621 3.98 -23.40 -2.47
C ALA A 621 3.86 -23.49 -4.00
N ASN A 622 2.64 -23.37 -4.55
CA ASN A 622 2.40 -23.55 -5.98
C ASN A 622 2.54 -22.26 -6.82
N LYS A 623 3.01 -21.14 -6.24
CA LYS A 623 3.16 -19.86 -6.96
C LYS A 623 4.61 -19.33 -6.85
N GLU A 624 5.33 -19.36 -7.98
CA GLU A 624 6.54 -18.55 -8.18
C GLU A 624 6.17 -17.11 -8.61
N PRO A 625 7.01 -16.11 -8.28
CA PRO A 625 6.93 -14.77 -8.89
C PRO A 625 7.16 -14.87 -10.42
N GLY A 626 6.28 -14.31 -11.25
CA GLY A 626 6.38 -14.36 -12.72
C GLY A 626 5.71 -15.57 -13.40
N GLU A 627 4.88 -16.32 -12.66
CA GLU A 627 3.71 -17.05 -13.15
C GLU A 627 3.88 -18.31 -14.01
N HIS A 628 5.09 -18.72 -14.36
CA HIS A 628 5.32 -20.02 -15.01
C HIS A 628 6.36 -20.83 -14.23
N PRO A 629 6.01 -22.03 -13.71
CA PRO A 629 7.02 -23.03 -13.41
C PRO A 629 7.91 -23.16 -14.64
N LYS A 630 9.24 -23.07 -14.47
CA LYS A 630 10.22 -23.20 -15.56
C LYS A 630 9.74 -24.28 -16.53
N ALA A 631 9.69 -23.98 -17.83
CA ALA A 631 9.27 -24.98 -18.80
C ALA A 631 10.20 -26.21 -18.72
N ILE A 632 9.63 -27.39 -18.92
CA ILE A 632 10.39 -28.65 -19.03
C ILE A 632 10.23 -29.19 -20.46
N SER A 633 11.27 -29.82 -21.00
CA SER A 633 11.20 -30.44 -22.32
C SER A 633 10.27 -31.65 -22.32
N ASP A 634 9.69 -31.96 -23.48
CA ASP A 634 8.91 -33.19 -23.67
C ASP A 634 9.86 -34.38 -23.89
N GLU A 635 10.31 -34.95 -22.77
CA GLU A 635 11.25 -36.08 -22.75
C GLU A 635 10.63 -37.37 -23.30
N CYS A 636 9.30 -37.45 -23.34
CA CYS A 636 8.59 -38.61 -23.89
C CYS A 636 8.66 -38.70 -25.42
N VAL A 637 9.12 -37.66 -26.10
CA VAL A 637 9.41 -37.70 -27.55
C VAL A 637 10.75 -38.40 -27.82
N THR A 638 11.70 -38.30 -26.90
CA THR A 638 13.10 -38.73 -27.10
C THR A 638 13.48 -39.98 -26.32
N SER A 639 12.81 -40.24 -25.19
CA SER A 639 13.15 -41.32 -24.27
C SER A 639 12.03 -42.31 -24.03
N SER A 640 12.40 -43.52 -23.63
CA SER A 640 11.44 -44.56 -23.24
C SER A 640 10.87 -44.26 -21.84
N PRO A 641 9.57 -44.54 -21.60
CA PRO A 641 8.97 -44.34 -20.29
C PRO A 641 9.61 -45.18 -19.18
N VAL A 642 9.74 -44.60 -17.99
CA VAL A 642 10.29 -45.24 -16.80
C VAL A 642 9.28 -45.12 -15.66
N SER A 643 8.96 -46.24 -14.99
CA SER A 643 8.02 -46.26 -13.86
C SER A 643 8.67 -46.31 -12.48
N LEU A 644 9.98 -46.56 -12.42
CA LEU A 644 10.76 -46.57 -11.18
C LEU A 644 12.19 -46.08 -11.44
N GLY A 645 12.67 -45.07 -10.72
CA GLY A 645 14.06 -44.62 -10.87
C GLY A 645 14.51 -43.52 -9.92
N GLU A 646 15.83 -43.35 -9.81
CA GLU A 646 16.46 -42.21 -9.15
C GLU A 646 16.48 -41.01 -10.11
N LEU A 647 16.04 -39.84 -9.64
CA LEU A 647 16.05 -38.61 -10.43
C LEU A 647 17.41 -37.90 -10.32
N GLN A 648 17.76 -37.15 -11.37
CA GLN A 648 18.90 -36.24 -11.37
C GLN A 648 18.39 -34.80 -11.46
N SER A 649 18.90 -33.93 -10.59
CA SER A 649 18.53 -32.50 -10.58
C SER A 649 18.69 -31.88 -11.97
N GLY A 650 17.65 -31.22 -12.46
CA GLY A 650 17.62 -30.53 -13.75
C GLY A 650 17.43 -31.42 -14.99
N THR A 651 17.27 -32.74 -14.82
CA THR A 651 17.11 -33.68 -15.94
C THR A 651 15.68 -34.25 -15.95
N PRO A 652 14.90 -34.05 -17.03
CA PRO A 652 13.55 -34.59 -17.14
C PRO A 652 13.57 -36.10 -17.43
N VAL A 653 12.48 -36.79 -17.07
CA VAL A 653 12.23 -38.21 -17.36
C VAL A 653 10.84 -38.38 -17.94
N CYS A 654 10.67 -39.36 -18.83
CA CYS A 654 9.35 -39.75 -19.33
C CYS A 654 8.68 -40.73 -18.37
N THR A 655 7.46 -40.43 -17.91
CA THR A 655 6.69 -41.30 -17.01
C THR A 655 5.94 -42.37 -17.81
N ALA A 656 5.83 -43.59 -17.26
CA ALA A 656 4.98 -44.62 -17.83
C ALA A 656 3.49 -44.34 -17.57
N GLN A 657 2.61 -45.07 -18.25
CA GLN A 657 1.17 -44.98 -18.00
C GLN A 657 0.83 -45.50 -16.59
N GLY A 658 -0.01 -44.76 -15.87
CA GLY A 658 -0.42 -45.08 -14.51
C GLY A 658 0.51 -44.48 -13.45
N ASP A 659 0.68 -45.21 -12.35
CA ASP A 659 1.45 -44.75 -11.19
C ASP A 659 2.95 -45.00 -11.38
N ASN A 660 3.75 -43.97 -11.10
CA ASN A 660 5.20 -44.00 -11.25
C ASN A 660 5.89 -43.55 -9.97
N TYR A 661 7.04 -44.16 -9.66
CA TYR A 661 7.74 -44.02 -8.38
C TYR A 661 9.16 -43.51 -8.60
N TYR A 662 9.51 -42.38 -7.99
CA TYR A 662 10.85 -41.81 -8.14
C TYR A 662 11.43 -41.46 -6.78
N PHE A 663 12.74 -41.26 -6.73
CA PHE A 663 13.41 -40.83 -5.51
C PHE A 663 14.66 -40.00 -5.82
N ILE A 664 15.02 -39.11 -4.90
CA ILE A 664 16.23 -38.30 -4.99
C ILE A 664 16.78 -38.01 -3.59
N LYS A 665 18.10 -37.79 -3.49
CA LYS A 665 18.75 -37.38 -2.25
C LYS A 665 19.00 -35.88 -2.23
N VAL A 666 18.48 -35.20 -1.22
CA VAL A 666 18.83 -33.82 -0.89
C VAL A 666 20.00 -33.85 0.10
N THR A 667 21.12 -33.21 -0.24
CA THR A 667 22.33 -33.19 0.60
C THR A 667 22.56 -31.86 1.30
N GLU A 668 22.23 -30.76 0.65
CA GLU A 668 22.48 -29.41 1.15
C GLU A 668 21.30 -28.92 2.02
N PRO A 669 21.56 -28.43 3.25
CA PRO A 669 20.55 -27.71 4.01
C PRO A 669 20.18 -26.39 3.32
N ASN A 670 19.02 -25.82 3.65
CA ASN A 670 18.51 -24.57 3.05
C ASN A 670 18.48 -24.60 1.51
N SER A 671 18.21 -25.79 0.94
CA SER A 671 17.95 -25.95 -0.48
C SER A 671 16.47 -25.73 -0.81
N THR A 672 16.13 -25.68 -2.09
CA THR A 672 14.76 -25.68 -2.59
C THR A 672 14.62 -26.86 -3.54
N LEU A 673 13.55 -27.63 -3.37
CA LEU A 673 13.19 -28.76 -4.21
C LEU A 673 11.97 -28.38 -5.05
N GLU A 674 12.15 -28.28 -6.37
CA GLU A 674 11.06 -27.99 -7.31
C GLU A 674 10.75 -29.24 -8.13
N ILE A 675 9.49 -29.67 -8.15
CA ILE A 675 9.02 -30.82 -8.93
C ILE A 675 7.96 -30.34 -9.90
N ARG A 676 8.14 -30.69 -11.17
CA ARG A 676 7.29 -30.26 -12.29
C ARG A 676 6.87 -31.46 -13.11
N THR A 677 5.60 -31.53 -13.47
CA THR A 677 5.13 -32.40 -14.55
C THR A 677 4.50 -31.54 -15.65
N ARG A 678 4.65 -31.95 -16.91
CA ARG A 678 3.99 -31.35 -18.08
C ARG A 678 3.88 -32.37 -19.20
N HIS A 679 3.19 -31.97 -20.27
CA HIS A 679 2.98 -32.76 -21.49
C HIS A 679 2.13 -34.00 -21.24
N GLY A 680 1.94 -34.77 -22.30
CA GLY A 680 1.09 -35.95 -22.27
C GLY A 680 -0.39 -35.59 -22.23
N SER A 681 -1.19 -36.58 -21.82
CA SER A 681 -2.64 -36.46 -21.65
C SER A 681 -3.06 -37.15 -20.35
N GLY A 682 -4.28 -36.85 -19.87
CA GLY A 682 -4.80 -37.37 -18.61
C GLY A 682 -4.57 -36.43 -17.42
N ASN A 683 -4.63 -36.99 -16.22
CA ASN A 683 -4.35 -36.30 -14.96
C ASN A 683 -3.16 -36.99 -14.28
N THR A 684 -2.17 -36.23 -13.81
CA THR A 684 -1.03 -36.79 -13.06
C THR A 684 -0.87 -36.00 -11.78
N ASP A 685 -1.19 -36.57 -10.63
CA ASP A 685 -1.01 -35.92 -9.33
C ASP A 685 0.36 -36.25 -8.73
N LEU A 686 0.94 -35.31 -7.98
CA LEU A 686 2.22 -35.51 -7.26
C LEU A 686 1.99 -35.73 -5.77
N TYR A 687 2.67 -36.73 -5.21
CA TYR A 687 2.77 -36.97 -3.77
C TYR A 687 4.22 -37.19 -3.39
N VAL A 688 4.69 -36.54 -2.31
CA VAL A 688 6.11 -36.48 -1.95
C VAL A 688 6.28 -36.68 -0.45
N GLY A 689 7.38 -37.33 -0.04
CA GLY A 689 7.77 -37.39 1.37
C GLY A 689 9.12 -38.09 1.59
N PRO A 690 9.61 -38.15 2.84
CA PRO A 690 10.84 -38.84 3.23
C PRO A 690 10.68 -40.37 3.31
N TYR A 691 9.52 -40.87 2.91
CA TYR A 691 9.13 -42.27 2.77
C TYR A 691 8.31 -42.40 1.48
N TRP A 692 8.19 -43.62 0.95
CA TRP A 692 7.35 -43.88 -0.24
C TRP A 692 5.90 -43.43 -0.02
N PRO A 693 5.43 -42.40 -0.74
CA PRO A 693 4.11 -41.85 -0.53
C PRO A 693 3.02 -42.68 -1.22
N SER A 694 1.77 -42.45 -0.81
CA SER A 694 0.55 -42.94 -1.44
C SER A 694 -0.46 -41.80 -1.55
N THR A 695 -1.55 -41.99 -2.29
CA THR A 695 -2.66 -41.02 -2.38
C THR A 695 -3.34 -40.72 -1.04
N SER A 696 -3.10 -41.54 -0.01
CA SER A 696 -3.68 -41.40 1.34
C SER A 696 -2.65 -41.08 2.43
N GLN A 697 -1.35 -41.19 2.13
CA GLN A 697 -0.27 -40.99 3.09
C GLN A 697 0.93 -40.38 2.36
N PHE A 698 1.15 -39.10 2.59
CA PHE A 698 2.20 -38.30 1.97
C PHE A 698 2.58 -37.16 2.91
N GLU A 699 3.72 -36.52 2.65
CA GLU A 699 4.07 -35.27 3.33
C GLU A 699 3.61 -34.07 2.53
N PHE A 700 3.93 -34.01 1.24
CA PHE A 700 3.51 -32.92 0.35
C PHE A 700 2.75 -33.47 -0.85
N SER A 701 1.89 -32.65 -1.46
CA SER A 701 1.19 -33.05 -2.69
C SER A 701 0.91 -31.87 -3.62
N SER A 702 0.84 -32.12 -4.91
CA SER A 702 0.26 -31.19 -5.88
C SER A 702 -0.77 -31.91 -6.72
N ARG A 703 -1.92 -31.27 -6.91
CA ARG A 703 -3.11 -31.85 -7.53
C ARG A 703 -3.77 -30.80 -8.41
N SER A 704 -3.91 -31.10 -9.68
CA SER A 704 -4.60 -30.31 -10.69
C SER A 704 -5.63 -31.18 -11.41
N THR A 705 -6.22 -30.65 -12.48
CA THR A 705 -7.16 -31.40 -13.32
C THR A 705 -6.48 -32.02 -14.56
N ASP A 706 -5.18 -31.79 -14.74
CA ASP A 706 -4.41 -32.26 -15.89
C ASP A 706 -3.00 -32.76 -15.47
N SER A 707 -2.14 -33.13 -16.41
CA SER A 707 -0.80 -33.64 -16.09
C SER A 707 0.23 -32.55 -15.71
N SER A 708 -0.19 -31.30 -15.54
CA SER A 708 0.68 -30.15 -15.27
C SER A 708 0.70 -29.82 -13.78
N GLU A 709 1.58 -30.47 -13.04
CA GLU A 709 1.77 -30.22 -11.62
C GLU A 709 3.01 -29.37 -11.36
N TYR A 710 2.95 -28.64 -10.26
CA TYR A 710 4.08 -27.96 -9.69
C TYR A 710 4.05 -28.09 -8.17
N LEU A 711 5.17 -28.50 -7.58
CA LEU A 711 5.36 -28.56 -6.14
C LEU A 711 6.73 -27.97 -5.80
N ARG A 712 6.75 -26.98 -4.91
CA ARG A 712 7.96 -26.40 -4.34
C ARG A 712 8.06 -26.74 -2.85
N ILE A 713 9.22 -27.22 -2.42
CA ILE A 713 9.53 -27.48 -1.02
C ILE A 713 10.79 -26.68 -0.66
N ASP A 714 10.60 -25.64 0.13
CA ASP A 714 11.65 -24.76 0.66
C ASP A 714 12.23 -25.31 1.97
N SER A 715 13.55 -25.29 2.08
CA SER A 715 14.32 -25.85 3.20
C SER A 715 13.95 -27.30 3.57
N PRO A 716 13.94 -28.24 2.59
CA PRO A 716 13.70 -29.65 2.86
C PRO A 716 14.80 -30.20 3.79
N ILE A 717 14.42 -31.06 4.74
CA ILE A 717 15.37 -31.77 5.61
C ILE A 717 16.31 -32.59 4.73
N PRO A 718 17.65 -32.47 4.87
CA PRO A 718 18.60 -33.30 4.13
C PRO A 718 18.32 -34.80 4.33
N GLY A 719 18.18 -35.52 3.23
CA GLY A 719 17.69 -36.89 3.25
C GLY A 719 17.21 -37.39 1.90
N TRP A 720 16.63 -38.58 1.89
CA TRP A 720 15.96 -39.13 0.72
C TRP A 720 14.53 -38.62 0.65
N TYR A 721 14.12 -38.16 -0.53
CA TYR A 721 12.74 -37.86 -0.87
C TYR A 721 12.25 -38.85 -1.91
N PHE A 722 11.03 -39.31 -1.72
CA PHE A 722 10.33 -40.25 -2.58
C PHE A 722 9.11 -39.55 -3.17
N ILE A 723 8.89 -39.77 -4.45
CA ILE A 723 7.86 -39.12 -5.26
C ILE A 723 6.98 -40.21 -5.88
N LEU A 724 5.67 -40.06 -5.73
CA LEU A 724 4.66 -40.77 -6.50
C LEU A 724 4.04 -39.78 -7.49
N ALA A 725 4.17 -40.08 -8.79
CA ALA A 725 3.38 -39.46 -9.83
C ALA A 725 2.18 -40.38 -10.13
N ALA A 726 1.05 -40.08 -9.50
CA ALA A 726 -0.16 -40.90 -9.56
C ALA A 726 -0.97 -40.54 -10.80
N GLY A 727 -1.30 -41.54 -11.60
CA GLY A 727 -1.91 -41.35 -12.92
C GLY A 727 -3.35 -41.81 -13.06
N ASP A 728 -3.86 -42.52 -12.05
CA ASP A 728 -5.15 -43.23 -12.04
C ASP A 728 -5.40 -44.11 -13.29
N GLY A 729 -4.33 -44.52 -13.98
CA GLY A 729 -4.34 -45.33 -15.21
C GLY A 729 -4.67 -44.55 -16.50
N LEU A 730 -4.90 -43.25 -16.42
CA LEU A 730 -5.35 -42.41 -17.53
C LEU A 730 -4.26 -41.48 -18.08
N ASN A 731 -3.19 -41.25 -17.32
CA ASN A 731 -2.08 -40.44 -17.81
C ASN A 731 -1.21 -41.18 -18.83
N GLN A 732 -0.76 -40.47 -19.86
CA GLN A 732 0.17 -41.00 -20.85
C GLN A 732 1.10 -39.91 -21.37
N GLY A 733 2.40 -40.21 -21.43
CA GLY A 733 3.40 -39.35 -22.08
C GLY A 733 3.72 -38.09 -21.28
N THR A 734 3.61 -38.13 -19.96
CA THR A 734 3.94 -37.02 -19.08
C THR A 734 5.44 -36.99 -18.82
N SER A 735 6.05 -35.81 -18.91
CA SER A 735 7.44 -35.59 -18.51
C SER A 735 7.48 -35.08 -17.08
N LEU A 736 8.41 -35.60 -16.27
CA LEU A 736 8.66 -35.18 -14.89
C LEU A 736 10.08 -34.63 -14.78
N GLN A 737 10.26 -33.45 -14.20
CA GLN A 737 11.58 -32.91 -13.86
C GLN A 737 11.61 -32.46 -12.41
N LEU A 738 12.75 -32.67 -11.77
CA LEU A 738 13.03 -32.21 -10.42
C LEU A 738 14.31 -31.39 -10.40
N ASP A 739 14.30 -30.25 -9.71
CA ASP A 739 15.45 -29.37 -9.55
C ASP A 739 15.74 -29.10 -8.08
N ILE A 740 17.02 -29.15 -7.72
CA ILE A 740 17.54 -28.76 -6.41
C ILE A 740 18.40 -27.51 -6.62
N SER A 741 18.03 -26.42 -5.95
CA SER A 741 18.82 -25.18 -5.88
C SER A 741 19.15 -24.85 -4.43
N THR A 742 20.30 -24.24 -4.16
CA THR A 742 20.60 -23.66 -2.85
C THR A 742 19.94 -22.29 -2.74
N GLN A 743 19.26 -21.98 -1.63
CA GLN A 743 18.84 -20.60 -1.36
C GLN A 743 20.11 -19.73 -1.27
N GLN A 744 20.18 -18.69 -2.11
CA GLN A 744 21.27 -17.71 -2.09
C GLN A 744 21.00 -16.62 -1.07
#